data_AF-A0A5C5XBI1-F1
#
_entry.id   AF-A0A5C5XBI1-F1
#
_cell.length_a   1.000
_cell.length_b   1.000
_cell.length_c   1.000
_cell.angle_alpha   90.00
_cell.angle_beta   90.00
_cell.angle_gamma   90.00
#
_symmetry.space_group_name_H-M   'P 1'
#
loop_
_entity.id
_entity.type
_entity.pdbx_description
1 polymer ?
#
loop_
_entity_poly.entity_id
_entity_poly.type
_entity_poly.pdbx_seq_one_letter_code
_entity_poly.pdbx_strand_id
1 'polypeptide(L)'
;MNFRISYTAINPFLLALILMLSTCTSQACTTVVISGRATIDGRPLLWKNRDTWQNQNEVVHDSSGKYTFVGITNAEASERIYMGTNTAGLCIENSVSRDLVGKATNGPTNGEFIKYVLQNFSTVNQVKEYLEQTDKTGRKTRANFGVIDAKGGAAIFEAGPSSYRMFDANNPHDAPQGFIVRANFSETSRESLPETKQNLETIYSGIRYQRAFDLCQSQLNDSGLNAEYLLQRIARDVADCPSCCFGERVEGNNPLSKESVRTSSTLNRSMTVSSVVFQGVLPEEAPELTTMWALLGEPLFTIAIPCWASQHKVAKELNGDGSSSLCDLSIRIRSACYEADDKHLITTHLSKLIPKLFSVEQEIFHQTQARLHKSSPQQLKPEEYEQVHQQAVDKAFSVLTTLAQKTSQFSVPVSLKNNDPSPTAVDFKFEEKEGTRLADTVNSAGDAKWDGGMTDSNVNEGSFQINRNSTTPVTRYVELIPNIRTKADREGNPKVPRGWLVIEIAGWNFRGATPNEMVRFGFSSQPEKDLHSAGVVIERTAEETVSISGIGFGDGSSEIVSSQLWPAKLEKPLTLVLEFDKEKGNPDEGETGGEYRIYFRKAGESGFQQLGTAEKIRRLRNGNAIHFRTAGFFAAKEEYFKLDRLYYTTINPLQ
;
A
#
# COMPACT_ATOMS: atom_id res chain seq x y z
N MET A 1 21.26 -62.22 -8.54
CA MET A 1 20.84 -61.49 -7.32
C MET A 1 19.75 -60.51 -7.73
N ASN A 2 18.49 -60.83 -7.45
CA ASN A 2 17.36 -59.94 -7.65
C ASN A 2 17.12 -59.17 -6.36
N PHE A 3 17.32 -57.85 -6.35
CA PHE A 3 16.82 -56.99 -5.27
C PHE A 3 15.73 -56.07 -5.83
N ARG A 4 14.50 -56.34 -5.40
CA ARG A 4 13.35 -55.45 -5.50
C ARG A 4 13.58 -54.26 -4.57
N ILE A 5 13.47 -53.04 -5.09
CA ILE A 5 13.28 -51.85 -4.27
C ILE A 5 11.78 -51.51 -4.32
N SER A 6 11.14 -51.64 -3.16
CA SER A 6 9.73 -51.36 -2.95
C SER A 6 9.50 -49.85 -2.96
N TYR A 7 8.59 -49.36 -3.81
CA TYR A 7 8.05 -48.01 -3.70
C TYR A 7 7.17 -47.95 -2.44
N THR A 8 7.69 -47.36 -1.37
CA THR A 8 6.85 -46.95 -0.23
C THR A 8 5.95 -45.82 -0.69
N ALA A 9 4.64 -46.07 -0.70
CA ALA A 9 3.61 -45.07 -0.95
C ALA A 9 3.80 -43.88 0.00
N ILE A 10 4.08 -42.70 -0.56
CA ILE A 10 4.07 -41.45 0.19
C ILE A 10 2.61 -41.23 0.61
N ASN A 11 2.38 -41.26 1.92
CA ASN A 11 1.06 -41.10 2.51
C ASN A 11 0.44 -39.76 2.03
N PRO A 12 -0.76 -39.74 1.41
CA PRO A 12 -1.39 -38.52 0.90
C PRO A 12 -1.62 -37.44 1.98
N PHE A 13 -1.53 -37.82 3.27
CA PHE A 13 -1.51 -36.90 4.39
C PHE A 13 -0.24 -36.02 4.48
N LEU A 14 0.92 -36.50 4.01
CA LEU A 14 2.17 -35.74 4.04
C LEU A 14 2.21 -34.66 2.95
N LEU A 15 1.55 -34.90 1.82
CA LEU A 15 1.41 -33.96 0.71
C LEU A 15 0.42 -32.82 1.03
N ALA A 16 -0.59 -33.10 1.86
CA ALA A 16 -1.53 -32.09 2.36
C ALA A 16 -0.93 -31.17 3.44
N LEU A 17 0.11 -31.61 4.15
CA LEU A 17 0.72 -30.83 5.22
C LEU A 17 1.73 -29.79 4.70
N ILE A 18 2.31 -30.00 3.52
CA ILE A 18 3.27 -29.10 2.87
C ILE A 18 2.55 -27.94 2.14
N LEU A 19 1.25 -28.08 1.87
CA LEU A 19 0.43 -27.11 1.12
C LEU A 19 -0.03 -25.85 1.89
N MET A 20 0.54 -25.54 3.06
CA MET A 20 -0.04 -24.57 4.03
C MET A 20 0.90 -23.44 4.47
N LEU A 21 2.03 -23.21 3.81
CA LEU A 21 2.92 -22.09 4.11
C LEU A 21 3.20 -21.31 2.83
N SER A 22 2.40 -20.28 2.58
CA SER A 22 2.56 -19.39 1.43
C SER A 22 2.14 -17.98 1.83
N THR A 23 3.16 -17.20 2.19
CA THR A 23 3.02 -15.83 2.67
C THR A 23 3.09 -14.87 1.49
N CYS A 24 1.96 -14.59 0.85
CA CYS A 24 1.82 -13.58 -0.19
C CYS A 24 1.96 -12.16 0.39
N THR A 25 2.87 -11.36 -0.17
CA THR A 25 3.04 -9.93 0.16
C THR A 25 1.94 -9.08 -0.48
N SER A 26 0.77 -9.07 0.15
CA SER A 26 -0.33 -8.17 -0.19
C SER A 26 -0.81 -7.45 1.07
N GLN A 27 -0.88 -6.11 1.01
CA GLN A 27 -1.23 -5.15 2.08
C GLN A 27 -0.77 -5.58 3.48
N ALA A 28 0.42 -5.16 3.90
CA ALA A 28 1.02 -5.65 5.12
C ALA A 28 0.96 -4.68 6.32
N CYS A 29 -0.23 -4.19 6.64
CA CYS A 29 -0.40 -3.22 7.73
C CYS A 29 -0.08 -3.82 9.11
N THR A 30 0.33 -2.98 10.07
CA THR A 30 0.42 -3.30 11.51
C THR A 30 -0.46 -2.32 12.28
N THR A 31 -1.18 -2.78 13.29
CA THR A 31 -2.06 -1.98 14.14
C THR A 31 -1.91 -2.32 15.62
N VAL A 32 -2.17 -1.34 16.49
CA VAL A 32 -2.27 -1.51 17.93
C VAL A 32 -3.48 -0.74 18.46
N VAL A 33 -4.33 -1.41 19.24
CA VAL A 33 -5.38 -0.79 20.07
C VAL A 33 -4.90 -0.78 21.52
N ILE A 34 -4.96 0.37 22.18
CA ILE A 34 -4.48 0.57 23.55
C ILE A 34 -5.64 1.13 24.39
N SER A 35 -6.00 0.41 25.45
CA SER A 35 -6.96 0.87 26.45
C SER A 35 -6.37 1.99 27.29
N GLY A 36 -7.22 2.91 27.75
CA GLY A 36 -6.84 3.98 28.67
C GLY A 36 -6.06 3.50 29.91
N ARG A 37 -6.29 2.27 30.36
CA ARG A 37 -5.57 1.66 31.50
C ARG A 37 -4.07 1.48 31.30
N ALA A 38 -3.59 1.45 30.06
CA ALA A 38 -2.18 1.28 29.72
C ALA A 38 -1.52 2.61 29.31
N THR A 39 -2.30 3.70 29.26
CA THR A 39 -1.84 5.01 28.79
C THR A 39 -1.60 5.96 29.94
N ILE A 40 -0.64 6.88 29.77
CA ILE A 40 -0.23 7.81 30.83
C ILE A 40 -1.33 8.80 31.24
N ASP A 41 -2.28 9.06 30.34
CA ASP A 41 -3.29 10.10 30.48
C ASP A 41 -4.72 9.53 30.53
N GLY A 42 -4.85 8.21 30.57
CA GLY A 42 -6.12 7.50 30.63
C GLY A 42 -6.90 7.45 29.32
N ARG A 43 -6.42 8.07 28.24
CA ARG A 43 -7.14 8.15 26.95
C ARG A 43 -6.80 6.95 26.08
N PRO A 44 -7.79 6.29 25.44
CA PRO A 44 -7.50 5.18 24.53
C PRO A 44 -6.69 5.67 23.32
N LEU A 45 -5.77 4.84 22.85
CA LEU A 45 -4.96 5.10 21.65
C LEU A 45 -5.19 4.03 20.60
N LEU A 46 -5.08 4.41 19.34
CA LEU A 46 -5.14 3.50 18.21
C LEU A 46 -4.07 3.90 17.19
N TRP A 47 -3.26 2.95 16.73
CA TRP A 47 -2.22 3.21 15.75
C TRP A 47 -2.28 2.24 14.58
N LYS A 48 -1.94 2.74 13.38
CA LYS A 48 -1.75 1.92 12.18
C LYS A 48 -0.60 2.46 11.33
N ASN A 49 0.29 1.56 10.90
CA ASN A 49 1.09 1.74 9.69
C ASN A 49 0.35 1.11 8.50
N ARG A 50 0.09 1.92 7.46
CA ARG A 50 -0.53 1.45 6.22
C ARG A 50 0.54 1.09 5.22
N ASP A 51 0.61 -0.20 4.93
CA ASP A 51 1.54 -0.72 3.94
C ASP A 51 0.84 -1.12 2.66
N THR A 52 1.20 -0.46 1.57
CA THR A 52 0.72 -0.76 0.23
C THR A 52 1.67 -0.15 -0.78
N TRP A 53 1.56 -0.59 -2.02
CA TRP A 53 2.29 -0.02 -3.14
C TRP A 53 1.64 1.29 -3.67
N GLN A 54 0.48 1.69 -3.11
CA GLN A 54 -0.17 2.99 -3.32
C GLN A 54 0.48 4.08 -2.48
N ASN A 55 1.54 4.69 -3.01
CA ASN A 55 2.29 5.75 -2.34
C ASN A 55 1.50 7.05 -2.18
N GLN A 56 0.54 7.35 -3.05
CA GLN A 56 -0.27 8.56 -2.99
C GLN A 56 -1.50 8.40 -2.09
N ASN A 57 -1.51 9.12 -0.97
CA ASN A 57 -2.56 9.10 0.05
C ASN A 57 -2.99 10.54 0.36
N GLU A 58 -4.25 10.70 0.74
CA GLU A 58 -4.87 11.99 1.08
C GLU A 58 -5.63 11.88 2.40
N VAL A 59 -5.79 13.00 3.11
CA VAL A 59 -6.73 13.13 4.22
C VAL A 59 -7.98 13.82 3.71
N VAL A 60 -9.11 13.13 3.71
CA VAL A 60 -10.40 13.70 3.31
C VAL A 60 -11.20 14.15 4.53
N HIS A 61 -12.06 15.13 4.32
CA HIS A 61 -13.11 15.55 5.25
C HIS A 61 -14.46 15.33 4.58
N ASP A 62 -15.35 14.60 5.22
CA ASP A 62 -16.65 14.20 4.66
C ASP A 62 -17.75 14.40 5.70
N SER A 63 -18.75 15.20 5.34
CA SER A 63 -19.92 15.55 6.15
C SER A 63 -21.24 15.00 5.58
N SER A 64 -21.17 13.99 4.69
CA SER A 64 -22.34 13.40 4.04
C SER A 64 -23.12 12.40 4.92
N GLY A 65 -22.51 11.92 6.00
CA GLY A 65 -23.10 10.97 6.94
C GLY A 65 -23.82 11.61 8.13
N LYS A 66 -24.29 10.77 9.06
CA LYS A 66 -24.80 11.21 10.38
C LYS A 66 -23.70 11.90 11.20
N TYR A 67 -22.47 11.39 11.10
CA TYR A 67 -21.29 12.00 11.68
C TYR A 67 -20.35 12.47 10.57
N THR A 68 -19.87 13.70 10.71
CA THR A 68 -18.75 14.19 9.92
C THR A 68 -17.49 13.43 10.32
N PHE A 69 -16.62 13.12 9.36
CA PHE A 69 -15.36 12.43 9.64
C PHE A 69 -14.19 13.02 8.87
N VAL A 70 -13.00 12.78 9.41
CA VAL A 70 -11.74 12.87 8.67
C VAL A 70 -11.09 11.49 8.57
N GLY A 71 -10.50 11.18 7.42
CA GLY A 71 -9.90 9.87 7.21
C GLY A 71 -8.90 9.83 6.07
N ILE A 72 -8.05 8.80 6.07
CA ILE A 72 -7.07 8.57 5.02
C ILE A 72 -7.65 7.69 3.91
N THR A 73 -7.49 8.15 2.68
CA THR A 73 -7.79 7.44 1.44
C THR A 73 -6.55 7.35 0.56
N ASN A 74 -6.59 6.50 -0.48
CA ASN A 74 -5.68 6.70 -1.60
C ASN A 74 -6.05 8.05 -2.23
N ALA A 75 -5.05 8.73 -2.78
CA ALA A 75 -5.31 9.94 -3.53
C ALA A 75 -6.38 9.65 -4.57
N GLU A 76 -7.37 10.52 -4.63
CA GLU A 76 -8.44 10.43 -5.59
C GLU A 76 -9.45 9.26 -5.41
N ALA A 77 -9.53 8.63 -4.23
CA ALA A 77 -10.36 7.43 -4.00
C ALA A 77 -11.19 7.44 -2.69
N SER A 78 -11.71 8.61 -2.30
CA SER A 78 -12.55 8.88 -1.11
C SER A 78 -13.76 7.96 -0.87
N GLU A 79 -14.20 7.16 -1.84
CA GLU A 79 -15.20 6.11 -1.62
C GLU A 79 -14.72 4.99 -0.69
N ARG A 80 -13.40 4.86 -0.47
CA ARG A 80 -12.82 3.88 0.44
C ARG A 80 -11.87 4.53 1.43
N ILE A 81 -12.24 4.47 2.70
CA ILE A 81 -11.44 5.01 3.80
C ILE A 81 -10.66 3.86 4.45
N TYR A 82 -9.37 4.06 4.72
CA TYR A 82 -8.51 3.03 5.29
C TYR A 82 -8.27 3.20 6.80
N MET A 83 -8.53 4.38 7.33
CA MET A 83 -8.48 4.74 8.76
C MET A 83 -9.05 6.14 8.93
N GLY A 84 -9.75 6.42 10.03
CA GLY A 84 -10.29 7.77 10.29
C GLY A 84 -10.93 7.91 11.67
N THR A 85 -11.41 9.13 11.95
CA THR A 85 -12.17 9.47 13.14
C THR A 85 -13.36 10.36 12.78
N ASN A 86 -14.45 10.27 13.54
CA ASN A 86 -15.64 11.09 13.35
C ASN A 86 -15.93 12.05 14.50
N THR A 87 -16.93 12.91 14.35
CA THR A 87 -17.32 13.93 15.34
C THR A 87 -17.86 13.37 16.65
N ALA A 88 -18.21 12.08 16.69
CA ALA A 88 -18.57 11.40 17.93
C ALA A 88 -17.36 10.79 18.67
N GLY A 89 -16.15 11.04 18.19
CA GLY A 89 -14.91 10.51 18.77
C GLY A 89 -14.72 9.02 18.56
N LEU A 90 -15.42 8.41 17.60
CA LEU A 90 -15.16 7.04 17.16
C LEU A 90 -13.99 7.05 16.18
N CYS A 91 -12.93 6.30 16.47
CA CYS A 91 -11.84 6.04 15.53
C CYS A 91 -11.87 4.58 15.08
N ILE A 92 -11.58 4.35 13.80
CA ILE A 92 -11.49 3.01 13.24
C ILE A 92 -10.38 2.93 12.20
N GLU A 93 -9.67 1.81 12.20
CA GLU A 93 -8.68 1.43 11.19
C GLU A 93 -8.78 -0.07 10.86
N ASN A 94 -7.91 -0.57 9.99
CA ASN A 94 -7.79 -2.01 9.80
C ASN A 94 -6.39 -2.48 9.40
N SER A 95 -6.10 -3.75 9.67
CA SER A 95 -5.10 -4.54 8.95
C SER A 95 -5.80 -5.65 8.16
N VAL A 96 -5.32 -5.97 6.96
CA VAL A 96 -5.89 -7.08 6.17
C VAL A 96 -5.41 -8.40 6.74
N SER A 97 -6.32 -9.35 6.91
CA SER A 97 -6.07 -10.64 7.54
C SER A 97 -6.60 -11.76 6.66
N ARG A 98 -5.74 -12.34 5.81
CA ARG A 98 -6.15 -13.24 4.71
C ARG A 98 -6.43 -14.68 5.17
N ASP A 99 -5.95 -15.04 6.34
CA ASP A 99 -6.12 -16.35 6.96
C ASP A 99 -7.52 -16.60 7.52
N LEU A 100 -8.32 -15.54 7.74
CA LEU A 100 -9.73 -15.64 8.11
C LEU A 100 -10.53 -16.38 7.03
N VAL A 101 -11.05 -17.55 7.39
CA VAL A 101 -11.77 -18.46 6.50
C VAL A 101 -13.20 -18.00 6.17
N GLY A 102 -13.75 -18.51 5.08
CA GLY A 102 -15.09 -18.19 4.59
C GLY A 102 -15.10 -17.92 3.08
N LYS A 103 -16.26 -17.96 2.44
CA LYS A 103 -16.40 -17.52 1.04
C LYS A 103 -16.76 -16.04 1.04
N ALA A 104 -16.01 -15.23 0.31
CA ALA A 104 -16.39 -13.84 0.09
C ALA A 104 -17.77 -13.80 -0.59
N THR A 105 -18.67 -12.98 -0.08
CA THR A 105 -20.04 -12.85 -0.59
C THR A 105 -20.29 -11.42 -1.08
N ASN A 106 -21.53 -11.10 -1.40
CA ASN A 106 -21.99 -9.73 -1.54
C ASN A 106 -21.83 -8.98 -0.20
N GLY A 107 -21.62 -7.67 -0.26
CA GLY A 107 -21.42 -6.83 0.92
C GLY A 107 -20.20 -5.91 0.81
N PRO A 108 -19.91 -5.14 1.86
CA PRO A 108 -18.87 -4.13 1.84
C PRO A 108 -17.46 -4.75 1.74
N THR A 109 -16.58 -4.04 1.05
CA THR A 109 -15.11 -4.20 1.15
C THR A 109 -14.60 -3.55 2.44
N ASN A 110 -13.32 -3.78 2.79
CA ASN A 110 -12.73 -3.20 4.01
C ASN A 110 -12.90 -1.66 4.08
N GLY A 111 -12.63 -0.96 2.98
CA GLY A 111 -12.72 0.51 2.96
C GLY A 111 -14.15 1.05 2.97
N GLU A 112 -15.09 0.34 2.34
CA GLU A 112 -16.52 0.68 2.37
C GLU A 112 -17.10 0.44 3.78
N PHE A 113 -16.65 -0.62 4.47
CA PHE A 113 -17.02 -0.91 5.85
C PHE A 113 -16.57 0.22 6.79
N ILE A 114 -15.31 0.64 6.72
CA ILE A 114 -14.75 1.74 7.53
C ILE A 114 -15.51 3.04 7.26
N LYS A 115 -15.74 3.40 5.99
CA LYS A 115 -16.50 4.61 5.62
C LYS A 115 -17.90 4.59 6.24
N TYR A 116 -18.61 3.46 6.11
CA TYR A 116 -19.94 3.31 6.68
C TYR A 116 -19.95 3.46 8.21
N VAL A 117 -18.97 2.86 8.90
CA VAL A 117 -18.81 3.00 10.36
C VAL A 117 -18.61 4.46 10.75
N LEU A 118 -17.66 5.16 10.09
CA LEU A 118 -17.35 6.57 10.37
C LEU A 118 -18.57 7.48 10.14
N GLN A 119 -19.37 7.19 9.12
CA GLN A 119 -20.56 7.98 8.80
C GLN A 119 -21.73 7.77 9.77
N ASN A 120 -21.84 6.62 10.44
CA ASN A 120 -23.09 6.21 11.09
C ASN A 120 -22.99 5.91 12.59
N PHE A 121 -21.82 5.55 13.10
CA PHE A 121 -21.67 5.02 14.46
C PHE A 121 -20.84 5.93 15.36
N SER A 122 -21.05 5.82 16.67
CA SER A 122 -20.33 6.57 17.69
C SER A 122 -19.68 5.70 18.75
N THR A 123 -19.85 4.37 18.70
CA THR A 123 -19.34 3.45 19.71
C THR A 123 -18.85 2.13 19.12
N VAL A 124 -17.89 1.49 19.81
CA VAL A 124 -17.39 0.14 19.56
C VAL A 124 -18.55 -0.88 19.53
N ASN A 125 -19.53 -0.72 20.43
CA ASN A 125 -20.70 -1.61 20.47
C ASN A 125 -21.55 -1.54 19.19
N GLN A 126 -21.72 -0.36 18.59
CA GLN A 126 -22.43 -0.25 17.31
C GLN A 126 -21.66 -0.90 16.16
N VAL A 127 -20.32 -0.85 16.19
CA VAL A 127 -19.49 -1.59 15.22
C VAL A 127 -19.69 -3.09 15.38
N LYS A 128 -19.74 -3.59 16.62
CA LYS A 128 -20.05 -5.00 16.92
C LYS A 128 -21.43 -5.39 16.37
N GLU A 129 -22.47 -4.60 16.66
CA GLU A 129 -23.83 -4.84 16.15
C GLU A 129 -23.87 -4.87 14.61
N TYR A 130 -23.09 -4.01 13.95
CA TYR A 130 -23.00 -4.02 12.48
C TYR A 130 -22.28 -5.25 11.94
N LEU A 131 -21.26 -5.76 12.62
CA LEU A 131 -20.64 -7.04 12.29
C LEU A 131 -21.62 -8.21 12.45
N GLU A 132 -22.42 -8.23 13.53
CA GLU A 132 -23.47 -9.24 13.75
C GLU A 132 -24.56 -9.21 12.65
N GLN A 133 -24.91 -8.02 12.18
CA GLN A 133 -25.85 -7.86 11.07
C GLN A 133 -25.24 -8.35 9.75
N THR A 134 -24.02 -7.92 9.46
CA THR A 134 -23.34 -8.25 8.21
C THR A 134 -22.84 -9.70 8.17
N ASP A 135 -22.77 -10.42 9.30
CA ASP A 135 -22.52 -11.87 9.31
C ASP A 135 -23.65 -12.62 8.59
N LYS A 136 -24.89 -12.11 8.69
CA LYS A 136 -26.08 -12.70 8.08
C LYS A 136 -26.17 -12.42 6.58
N THR A 137 -25.78 -11.21 6.15
CA THR A 137 -25.81 -10.80 4.74
C THR A 137 -24.53 -11.17 3.99
N GLY A 138 -23.45 -11.36 4.74
CA GLY A 138 -22.09 -11.57 4.28
C GLY A 138 -21.35 -10.28 3.90
N ARG A 139 -20.03 -10.41 3.74
CA ARG A 139 -19.08 -9.33 3.43
C ARG A 139 -18.00 -9.80 2.44
N LYS A 140 -17.34 -8.82 1.80
CA LYS A 140 -16.05 -9.02 1.12
C LYS A 140 -14.85 -8.79 2.04
N THR A 141 -15.09 -8.38 3.28
CA THR A 141 -14.06 -8.04 4.26
C THR A 141 -13.28 -9.26 4.74
N ARG A 142 -11.99 -9.07 4.95
CA ARG A 142 -11.09 -9.97 5.68
C ARG A 142 -10.05 -9.11 6.39
N ALA A 143 -10.32 -8.77 7.64
CA ALA A 143 -9.54 -7.76 8.33
C ALA A 143 -9.60 -7.88 9.84
N ASN A 144 -8.55 -7.38 10.49
CA ASN A 144 -8.59 -7.01 11.89
C ASN A 144 -8.92 -5.51 11.94
N PHE A 145 -10.09 -5.13 12.48
CA PHE A 145 -10.50 -3.74 12.66
C PHE A 145 -10.23 -3.29 14.10
N GLY A 146 -9.28 -2.38 14.30
CA GLY A 146 -9.12 -1.69 15.57
C GLY A 146 -10.10 -0.52 15.68
N VAL A 147 -10.74 -0.40 16.83
CA VAL A 147 -11.77 0.61 17.10
C VAL A 147 -11.59 1.15 18.51
N ILE A 148 -11.59 2.47 18.65
CA ILE A 148 -11.71 3.16 19.94
C ILE A 148 -12.87 4.16 19.88
N ASP A 149 -13.47 4.49 21.01
CA ASP A 149 -14.54 5.49 21.08
C ASP A 149 -14.42 6.43 22.30
N ALA A 150 -15.14 7.55 22.23
CA ALA A 150 -15.17 8.55 23.29
C ALA A 150 -15.84 8.09 24.60
N LYS A 151 -16.47 6.90 24.64
CA LYS A 151 -17.01 6.31 25.86
C LYS A 151 -16.02 5.37 26.55
N GLY A 152 -14.79 5.29 26.06
CA GLY A 152 -13.74 4.43 26.59
C GLY A 152 -13.74 3.01 26.00
N GLY A 153 -14.54 2.75 24.97
CA GLY A 153 -14.45 1.50 24.21
C GLY A 153 -13.10 1.40 23.50
N ALA A 154 -12.47 0.22 23.55
CA ALA A 154 -11.23 -0.07 22.84
C ALA A 154 -11.18 -1.55 22.50
N ALA A 155 -11.29 -1.92 21.21
CA ALA A 155 -11.35 -3.32 20.79
C ALA A 155 -10.74 -3.58 19.42
N ILE A 156 -10.35 -4.83 19.18
CA ILE A 156 -10.06 -5.37 17.86
C ILE A 156 -11.14 -6.36 17.46
N PHE A 157 -11.64 -6.23 16.23
CA PHE A 157 -12.53 -7.21 15.60
C PHE A 157 -11.81 -7.95 14.49
N GLU A 158 -11.65 -9.26 14.62
CA GLU A 158 -11.19 -10.12 13.53
C GLU A 158 -12.41 -10.56 12.72
N ALA A 159 -12.62 -9.92 11.57
CA ALA A 159 -13.83 -10.04 10.76
C ALA A 159 -13.54 -10.74 9.43
N GLY A 160 -14.08 -11.95 9.28
CA GLY A 160 -14.10 -12.69 8.02
C GLY A 160 -15.34 -12.36 7.18
N PRO A 161 -15.62 -13.12 6.11
CA PRO A 161 -16.78 -12.88 5.25
C PRO A 161 -18.15 -13.04 5.91
N SER A 162 -18.28 -13.91 6.92
CA SER A 162 -19.57 -14.24 7.56
C SER A 162 -19.42 -14.58 9.04
N SER A 163 -18.36 -14.09 9.66
CA SER A 163 -18.06 -14.29 11.08
C SER A 163 -17.19 -13.15 11.58
N TYR A 164 -17.23 -12.90 12.89
CA TYR A 164 -16.23 -12.08 13.56
C TYR A 164 -15.90 -12.62 14.95
N ARG A 165 -14.73 -12.24 15.48
CA ARG A 165 -14.38 -12.37 16.90
C ARG A 165 -13.93 -11.01 17.42
N MET A 166 -14.44 -10.61 18.58
CA MET A 166 -14.04 -9.39 19.27
C MET A 166 -13.02 -9.72 20.36
N PHE A 167 -12.00 -8.87 20.48
CA PHE A 167 -11.05 -8.85 21.59
C PHE A 167 -11.11 -7.46 22.23
N ASP A 168 -11.47 -7.39 23.50
CA ASP A 168 -11.64 -6.12 24.21
C ASP A 168 -10.34 -5.71 24.92
N ALA A 169 -9.73 -4.59 24.51
CA ALA A 169 -8.50 -4.10 25.12
C ALA A 169 -8.73 -3.63 26.58
N ASN A 170 -9.97 -3.41 27.02
CA ASN A 170 -10.31 -3.14 28.41
C ASN A 170 -10.40 -4.42 29.26
N ASN A 171 -10.61 -5.59 28.62
CA ASN A 171 -10.71 -6.87 29.30
C ASN A 171 -9.32 -7.44 29.62
N PRO A 172 -8.95 -7.66 30.91
CA PRO A 172 -7.67 -8.25 31.26
C PRO A 172 -7.46 -9.68 30.74
N HIS A 173 -8.54 -10.39 30.38
CA HIS A 173 -8.43 -11.70 29.75
C HIS A 173 -7.91 -11.61 28.31
N ASP A 174 -8.46 -10.68 27.51
CA ASP A 174 -8.09 -10.51 26.11
C ASP A 174 -6.79 -9.72 25.95
N ALA A 175 -6.53 -8.80 26.87
CA ALA A 175 -5.37 -7.90 26.82
C ALA A 175 -4.74 -7.72 28.20
N PRO A 176 -4.01 -8.67 28.80
CA PRO A 176 -3.50 -8.54 30.17
C PRO A 176 -2.81 -7.19 30.47
N GLN A 177 -2.08 -6.66 29.50
CA GLN A 177 -1.31 -5.40 29.60
C GLN A 177 -2.06 -4.14 29.13
N GLY A 178 -3.28 -4.28 28.64
CA GLY A 178 -4.11 -3.15 28.19
C GLY A 178 -3.83 -2.67 26.78
N PHE A 179 -3.15 -3.46 25.97
CA PHE A 179 -3.07 -3.25 24.54
C PHE A 179 -3.19 -4.57 23.77
N ILE A 180 -3.62 -4.48 22.52
CA ILE A 180 -3.73 -5.60 21.58
C ILE A 180 -3.06 -5.19 20.28
N VAL A 181 -2.12 -6.02 19.82
CA VAL A 181 -1.43 -5.83 18.54
C VAL A 181 -2.08 -6.72 17.48
N ARG A 182 -2.15 -6.26 16.23
CA ARG A 182 -2.38 -7.13 15.06
C ARG A 182 -1.49 -6.73 13.88
N ALA A 183 -1.18 -7.73 13.07
CA ALA A 183 -0.58 -7.55 11.76
C ALA A 183 -1.49 -8.19 10.71
N ASN A 184 -0.95 -8.95 9.75
CA ASN A 184 -1.71 -9.48 8.61
C ASN A 184 -2.11 -10.94 8.74
N PHE A 185 -2.28 -11.35 9.99
CA PHE A 185 -2.86 -12.62 10.39
C PHE A 185 -3.88 -12.33 11.50
N SER A 186 -4.73 -13.30 11.78
CA SER A 186 -5.70 -13.26 12.86
C SER A 186 -5.29 -14.26 13.94
N GLU A 187 -5.44 -13.84 15.20
CA GLU A 187 -5.18 -14.71 16.34
C GLU A 187 -6.15 -15.89 16.34
N THR A 188 -7.41 -15.67 15.95
CA THR A 188 -8.40 -16.74 15.80
C THR A 188 -7.95 -17.80 14.80
N SER A 189 -7.39 -17.38 13.65
CA SER A 189 -6.89 -18.35 12.67
C SER A 189 -5.62 -19.03 13.15
N ARG A 190 -4.71 -18.29 13.79
CA ARG A 190 -3.47 -18.84 14.38
C ARG A 190 -3.76 -19.91 15.42
N GLU A 191 -4.67 -19.64 16.36
CA GLU A 191 -5.10 -20.58 17.42
C GLU A 191 -5.71 -21.86 16.83
N SER A 192 -6.29 -21.80 15.63
CA SER A 192 -6.86 -22.96 14.94
C SER A 192 -5.84 -23.84 14.21
N LEU A 193 -4.60 -23.36 14.02
CA LEU A 193 -3.53 -24.14 13.40
C LEU A 193 -2.96 -25.19 14.37
N PRO A 194 -2.39 -26.31 13.88
CA PRO A 194 -1.58 -27.19 14.71
C PRO A 194 -0.44 -26.41 15.39
N GLU A 195 -0.11 -26.75 16.64
CA GLU A 195 0.92 -26.04 17.46
C GLU A 195 2.24 -25.82 16.70
N THR A 196 2.68 -26.81 15.92
CA THR A 196 3.89 -26.75 15.09
C THR A 196 3.89 -25.67 14.01
N LYS A 197 2.72 -25.10 13.69
CA LYS A 197 2.50 -24.03 12.69
C LYS A 197 2.03 -22.71 13.30
N GLN A 198 1.98 -22.60 14.64
CA GLN A 198 1.58 -21.38 15.33
C GLN A 198 2.75 -20.40 15.56
N ASN A 199 3.99 -20.78 15.18
CA ASN A 199 5.18 -19.99 15.40
C ASN A 199 5.15 -18.67 14.59
N LEU A 200 5.20 -17.54 15.31
CA LEU A 200 5.17 -16.19 14.75
C LEU A 200 6.31 -15.91 13.77
N GLU A 201 7.47 -16.54 13.91
CA GLU A 201 8.60 -16.37 12.98
C GLU A 201 8.28 -16.91 11.58
N THR A 202 7.41 -17.92 11.50
CA THR A 202 7.02 -18.58 10.25
C THR A 202 5.75 -18.00 9.63
N ILE A 203 4.97 -17.25 10.42
CA ILE A 203 3.73 -16.62 9.98
C ILE A 203 4.07 -15.30 9.30
N TYR A 204 3.46 -15.05 8.14
CA TYR A 204 3.57 -13.75 7.47
C TYR A 204 3.26 -12.64 8.47
N SER A 205 4.11 -11.61 8.54
CA SER A 205 3.96 -10.47 9.45
C SER A 205 4.10 -10.74 10.95
N GLY A 206 4.38 -11.98 11.37
CA GLY A 206 4.52 -12.31 12.80
C GLY A 206 5.71 -11.61 13.47
N ILE A 207 6.81 -11.36 12.75
CA ILE A 207 7.94 -10.55 13.24
C ILE A 207 7.52 -9.10 13.52
N ARG A 208 6.69 -8.50 12.65
CA ARG A 208 6.16 -7.13 12.87
C ARG A 208 5.21 -7.08 14.06
N TYR A 209 4.33 -8.08 14.17
CA TYR A 209 3.48 -8.24 15.35
C TYR A 209 4.32 -8.28 16.62
N GLN A 210 5.35 -9.14 16.67
CA GLN A 210 6.20 -9.29 17.85
C GLN A 210 6.94 -7.99 18.16
N ARG A 211 7.53 -7.34 17.14
CA ARG A 211 8.23 -6.07 17.31
C ARG A 211 7.34 -4.97 17.89
N ALA A 212 6.12 -4.82 17.37
CA ALA A 212 5.16 -3.85 17.91
C ALA A 212 4.76 -4.19 19.35
N PHE A 213 4.56 -5.47 19.67
CA PHE A 213 4.28 -5.94 21.02
C PHE A 213 5.42 -5.61 21.99
N ASP A 214 6.66 -5.92 21.62
CA ASP A 214 7.84 -5.68 22.45
C ASP A 214 8.07 -4.18 22.72
N LEU A 215 7.87 -3.33 21.71
CA LEU A 215 7.96 -1.88 21.86
C LEU A 215 6.87 -1.35 22.80
N CYS A 216 5.63 -1.82 22.66
CA CYS A 216 4.54 -1.42 23.55
C CYS A 216 4.81 -1.87 24.99
N GLN A 217 5.22 -3.12 25.18
CA GLN A 217 5.54 -3.69 26.47
C GLN A 217 6.70 -2.95 27.15
N SER A 218 7.76 -2.65 26.40
CA SER A 218 8.94 -1.94 26.93
C SER A 218 8.55 -0.55 27.41
N GLN A 219 7.82 0.21 26.59
CA GLN A 219 7.35 1.54 26.96
C GLN A 219 6.38 1.53 28.13
N LEU A 220 5.49 0.54 28.19
CA LEU A 220 4.56 0.39 29.31
C LEU A 220 5.31 0.18 30.64
N ASN A 221 6.40 -0.58 30.63
CA ASN A 221 7.21 -0.85 31.83
C ASN A 221 8.10 0.34 32.25
N ASP A 222 8.43 1.23 31.33
CA ASP A 222 9.26 2.41 31.59
C ASP A 222 8.41 3.58 32.12
N SER A 223 7.54 4.12 31.28
CA SER A 223 6.84 5.38 31.56
C SER A 223 5.37 5.42 31.15
N GLY A 224 4.84 4.31 30.61
CA GLY A 224 3.46 4.18 30.11
C GLY A 224 3.31 4.61 28.65
N LEU A 225 2.26 4.11 27.99
CA LEU A 225 2.03 4.38 26.56
C LEU A 225 1.42 5.76 26.34
N ASN A 226 1.85 6.44 25.29
CA ASN A 226 1.35 7.77 24.93
C ASN A 226 1.43 8.00 23.41
N ALA A 227 0.62 8.94 22.91
CA ALA A 227 0.54 9.22 21.47
C ALA A 227 1.89 9.63 20.86
N GLU A 228 2.70 10.37 21.62
CA GLU A 228 4.03 10.83 21.20
C GLU A 228 4.97 9.66 20.89
N TYR A 229 5.04 8.67 21.79
CA TYR A 229 5.84 7.47 21.61
C TYR A 229 5.38 6.66 20.39
N LEU A 230 4.06 6.53 20.18
CA LEU A 230 3.52 5.85 19.02
C LEU A 230 3.95 6.54 17.71
N LEU A 231 3.90 7.88 17.65
CA LEU A 231 4.29 8.68 16.49
C LEU A 231 5.80 8.63 16.21
N GLN A 232 6.61 8.81 17.25
CA GLN A 232 8.05 9.06 17.12
C GLN A 232 8.87 7.78 17.13
N ARG A 233 8.37 6.71 17.77
CA ARG A 233 9.08 5.44 17.92
C ARG A 233 8.42 4.34 17.11
N ILE A 234 7.16 3.99 17.42
CA ILE A 234 6.52 2.80 16.82
C ILE A 234 6.30 3.00 15.31
N ALA A 235 5.70 4.12 14.88
CA ALA A 235 5.41 4.39 13.46
C ALA A 235 6.67 4.47 12.58
N ARG A 236 7.83 4.75 13.20
CA ARG A 236 9.12 5.01 12.54
C ARG A 236 10.15 3.89 12.78
N ASP A 237 9.75 2.81 13.45
CA ASP A 237 10.67 1.75 13.85
C ASP A 237 11.23 0.97 12.65
N VAL A 238 12.56 0.98 12.55
CA VAL A 238 13.35 0.22 11.57
C VAL A 238 14.22 -0.85 12.22
N ALA A 239 13.85 -1.31 13.44
CA ALA A 239 14.50 -2.34 14.25
C ALA A 239 16.03 -2.21 14.40
N ASP A 240 16.78 -2.63 13.38
CA ASP A 240 18.24 -2.69 13.28
C ASP A 240 18.94 -1.31 13.27
N CYS A 241 18.18 -0.22 13.22
CA CYS A 241 18.70 1.14 13.40
C CYS A 241 17.86 1.92 14.43
N PRO A 242 18.06 1.70 15.74
CA PRO A 242 17.38 2.50 16.77
C PRO A 242 17.66 4.01 16.63
N SER A 243 18.88 4.36 16.20
CA SER A 243 19.29 5.75 15.92
C SER A 243 18.56 6.42 14.74
N CYS A 244 17.83 5.62 13.95
CA CYS A 244 16.96 6.11 12.88
C CYS A 244 15.55 6.48 13.39
N CYS A 245 15.24 6.20 14.65
CA CYS A 245 14.00 6.61 15.29
C CYS A 245 14.13 8.02 15.88
N PHE A 246 13.01 8.73 16.00
CA PHE A 246 12.99 10.07 16.57
C PHE A 246 13.31 10.02 18.08
N GLY A 247 13.99 11.05 18.59
CA GLY A 247 14.26 11.22 20.03
C GLY A 247 15.43 10.41 20.63
N GLU A 248 16.08 9.50 19.88
CA GLU A 248 17.31 8.87 20.38
C GLU A 248 18.48 9.84 20.29
N ARG A 249 19.07 10.22 21.43
CA ARG A 249 20.35 10.92 21.45
C ARG A 249 21.42 9.95 21.00
N VAL A 250 22.09 10.26 19.89
CA VAL A 250 23.40 9.65 19.58
C VAL A 250 24.39 10.23 20.60
N GLU A 251 24.51 9.60 21.77
CA GLU A 251 25.57 9.95 22.72
C GLU A 251 26.91 9.47 22.16
N GLY A 252 27.78 10.43 21.84
CA GLY A 252 29.13 10.19 21.32
C GLY A 252 29.20 9.87 19.82
N ASN A 253 30.41 9.90 19.26
CA ASN A 253 30.75 9.42 17.91
C ASN A 253 30.57 7.88 17.83
N ASN A 254 29.41 7.33 18.17
CA ASN A 254 29.10 5.95 17.84
C ASN A 254 28.81 5.93 16.34
N PRO A 255 29.68 5.32 15.51
CA PRO A 255 29.41 5.22 14.08
C PRO A 255 28.06 4.52 13.92
N LEU A 256 27.23 5.02 12.99
CA LEU A 256 26.04 4.30 12.53
C LEU A 256 26.46 2.84 12.32
N SER A 257 25.78 1.90 12.99
CA SER A 257 26.21 0.50 13.01
C SER A 257 26.26 -0.12 11.60
N LYS A 258 25.50 0.45 10.65
CA LYS A 258 25.43 0.05 9.24
C LYS A 258 25.18 1.30 8.35
N GLU A 259 25.82 1.37 7.19
CA GLU A 259 25.62 2.44 6.18
C GLU A 259 24.22 2.40 5.54
N SER A 260 23.61 1.22 5.49
CA SER A 260 22.22 1.01 5.11
C SER A 260 21.57 -0.12 5.91
N VAL A 261 20.25 -0.09 6.05
CA VAL A 261 19.45 -1.09 6.79
C VAL A 261 18.28 -1.57 5.96
N ARG A 262 18.11 -2.89 5.92
CA ARG A 262 16.99 -3.53 5.22
C ARG A 262 15.69 -3.34 5.99
N THR A 263 14.67 -2.75 5.37
CA THR A 263 13.38 -2.45 6.00
C THR A 263 12.28 -3.47 5.69
N SER A 264 12.54 -4.51 4.89
CA SER A 264 11.47 -5.42 4.41
C SER A 264 10.62 -6.09 5.50
N SER A 265 11.19 -6.25 6.70
CA SER A 265 10.56 -6.91 7.86
C SER A 265 10.33 -5.98 9.05
N THR A 266 10.64 -4.69 8.92
CA THR A 266 10.49 -3.70 10.00
C THR A 266 9.07 -3.12 10.03
N LEU A 267 8.71 -2.41 11.12
CA LEU A 267 7.39 -1.79 11.25
C LEU A 267 7.20 -0.64 10.25
N ASN A 268 8.18 0.24 10.16
CA ASN A 268 8.30 1.23 9.09
C ASN A 268 9.14 0.65 7.97
N ARG A 269 8.63 0.66 6.74
CA ARG A 269 9.35 0.10 5.60
C ARG A 269 9.05 0.82 4.31
N SER A 270 9.75 0.42 3.25
CA SER A 270 9.63 1.05 1.93
C SER A 270 8.21 1.02 1.34
N MET A 271 7.34 0.13 1.82
CA MET A 271 5.92 0.09 1.41
C MET A 271 4.98 0.77 2.41
N THR A 272 5.48 1.36 3.49
CA THR A 272 4.66 2.18 4.39
C THR A 272 4.42 3.51 3.73
N VAL A 273 3.15 3.81 3.43
CA VAL A 273 2.76 4.98 2.61
C VAL A 273 1.96 6.02 3.41
N SER A 274 1.51 5.63 4.60
CA SER A 274 0.91 6.52 5.58
C SER A 274 0.89 5.84 6.95
N SER A 275 0.77 6.64 8.00
CA SER A 275 0.54 6.17 9.36
C SER A 275 -0.44 7.10 10.07
N VAL A 276 -1.17 6.57 11.04
CA VAL A 276 -2.02 7.38 11.92
C VAL A 276 -1.85 6.94 13.36
N VAL A 277 -1.83 7.92 14.27
CA VAL A 277 -2.10 7.71 15.70
C VAL A 277 -3.36 8.48 16.05
N PHE A 278 -4.37 7.78 16.54
CA PHE A 278 -5.55 8.38 17.14
C PHE A 278 -5.34 8.49 18.64
N GLN A 279 -5.54 9.69 19.17
CA GLN A 279 -5.68 9.92 20.60
C GLN A 279 -7.15 10.19 20.88
N GLY A 280 -7.81 9.22 21.53
CA GLY A 280 -9.17 9.35 22.00
C GLY A 280 -9.29 10.35 23.15
N VAL A 281 -10.44 10.34 23.82
CA VAL A 281 -10.73 11.25 24.92
C VAL A 281 -11.18 10.46 26.15
N LEU A 282 -11.17 11.10 27.32
CA LEU A 282 -11.82 10.53 28.51
C LEU A 282 -13.35 10.55 28.36
N PRO A 283 -14.10 9.63 29.00
CA PRO A 283 -15.56 9.55 28.87
C PRO A 283 -16.34 10.85 29.15
N GLU A 284 -15.79 11.72 29.99
CA GLU A 284 -16.34 13.01 30.39
C GLU A 284 -15.86 14.19 29.53
N GLU A 285 -14.90 13.97 28.63
CA GLU A 285 -14.39 15.00 27.73
C GLU A 285 -15.23 15.10 26.45
N ALA A 286 -15.16 16.27 25.80
CA ALA A 286 -15.84 16.49 24.53
C ALA A 286 -15.25 15.54 23.44
N PRO A 287 -16.05 14.69 22.78
CA PRO A 287 -15.57 13.75 21.75
C PRO A 287 -14.81 14.43 20.61
N GLU A 288 -15.11 15.70 20.34
CA GLU A 288 -14.48 16.53 19.32
C GLU A 288 -12.99 16.79 19.56
N LEU A 289 -12.50 16.57 20.78
CA LEU A 289 -11.07 16.65 21.12
C LEU A 289 -10.28 15.42 20.62
N THR A 290 -10.97 14.38 20.15
CA THR A 290 -10.35 13.20 19.55
C THR A 290 -9.47 13.62 18.38
N THR A 291 -8.16 13.37 18.49
CA THR A 291 -7.16 13.88 17.56
C THR A 291 -6.63 12.74 16.69
N MET A 292 -6.74 12.90 15.36
CA MET A 292 -6.10 12.02 14.39
C MET A 292 -4.77 12.63 13.94
N TRP A 293 -3.65 12.07 14.39
CA TRP A 293 -2.32 12.46 13.94
C TRP A 293 -1.96 11.73 12.66
N ALA A 294 -2.04 12.40 11.51
CA ALA A 294 -1.81 11.82 10.19
C ALA A 294 -0.38 12.05 9.71
N LEU A 295 0.28 10.98 9.28
CA LEU A 295 1.56 10.97 8.57
C LEU A 295 1.26 10.56 7.12
N LEU A 296 1.24 11.51 6.17
CA LEU A 296 1.08 11.22 4.74
C LEU A 296 2.46 11.02 4.09
N GLY A 297 2.65 9.86 3.45
CA GLY A 297 3.95 9.35 3.02
C GLY A 297 4.55 8.39 4.04
N GLU A 298 5.73 7.84 3.72
CA GLU A 298 6.46 6.95 4.64
C GLU A 298 6.84 7.74 5.90
N PRO A 299 6.50 7.27 7.12
CA PRO A 299 6.63 8.07 8.33
C PRO A 299 8.01 8.72 8.46
N LEU A 300 9.10 7.99 8.22
CA LEU A 300 10.49 8.49 8.25
C LEU A 300 10.75 9.78 7.47
N PHE A 301 9.96 10.10 6.44
CA PHE A 301 10.16 11.25 5.56
C PHE A 301 8.98 12.21 5.55
N THR A 302 8.15 12.18 6.59
CA THR A 302 7.02 13.10 6.76
C THR A 302 6.87 13.50 8.23
N ILE A 303 5.90 14.35 8.52
CA ILE A 303 5.64 14.93 9.84
C ILE A 303 4.18 14.66 10.21
N ALA A 304 3.93 14.34 11.48
CA ALA A 304 2.59 14.13 12.01
C ALA A 304 1.78 15.45 12.00
N ILE A 305 0.64 15.44 11.30
CA ILE A 305 -0.29 16.56 11.23
C ILE A 305 -1.54 16.24 12.05
N PRO A 306 -1.92 17.06 13.04
CA PRO A 306 -3.16 16.85 13.78
C PRO A 306 -4.37 17.20 12.90
N CYS A 307 -5.34 16.30 12.87
CA CYS A 307 -6.59 16.43 12.12
C CYS A 307 -7.76 16.10 13.06
N TRP A 308 -8.83 16.88 12.96
CA TRP A 308 -10.07 16.66 13.72
C TRP A 308 -11.25 16.44 12.79
N ALA A 309 -12.28 15.75 13.25
CA ALA A 309 -13.53 15.66 12.49
C ALA A 309 -14.38 16.94 12.57
N SER A 310 -14.05 17.83 13.52
CA SER A 310 -14.81 19.05 13.83
C SER A 310 -14.35 20.31 13.09
N GLN A 311 -13.25 20.24 12.34
CA GLN A 311 -12.85 21.30 11.39
C GLN A 311 -13.76 21.25 10.17
N HIS A 312 -14.07 22.38 9.52
CA HIS A 312 -14.94 22.36 8.34
C HIS A 312 -14.24 21.84 7.08
N LYS A 313 -12.90 21.89 7.06
CA LYS A 313 -12.07 21.45 5.93
C LYS A 313 -10.69 21.07 6.41
N VAL A 314 -10.06 20.16 5.66
CA VAL A 314 -8.64 19.82 5.79
C VAL A 314 -7.83 20.74 4.87
N ALA A 315 -6.59 21.04 5.23
CA ALA A 315 -5.69 21.85 4.40
C ALA A 315 -5.48 21.20 3.02
N LYS A 316 -5.44 22.03 1.97
CA LYS A 316 -5.31 21.58 0.57
C LYS A 316 -4.03 20.77 0.33
N GLU A 317 -2.99 21.00 1.14
CA GLU A 317 -1.72 20.27 1.07
C GLU A 317 -1.89 18.78 1.40
N LEU A 318 -2.94 18.41 2.15
CA LEU A 318 -3.30 17.03 2.47
C LEU A 318 -4.39 16.44 1.56
N ASN A 319 -5.07 17.27 0.75
CA ASN A 319 -6.18 16.89 -0.12
C ASN A 319 -6.23 17.80 -1.36
N GLY A 320 -5.43 17.49 -2.37
CA GLY A 320 -5.25 18.32 -3.56
C GLY A 320 -5.93 17.76 -4.81
N ASP A 321 -5.93 18.54 -5.89
CA ASP A 321 -6.41 18.07 -7.20
C ASP A 321 -5.42 17.05 -7.79
N GLY A 322 -5.69 15.76 -7.56
CA GLY A 322 -4.90 14.65 -8.10
C GLY A 322 -3.98 13.96 -7.09
N SER A 323 -3.35 14.75 -6.22
CA SER A 323 -2.51 14.27 -5.13
C SER A 323 -2.37 15.30 -4.01
N SER A 324 -2.02 14.82 -2.81
CA SER A 324 -1.55 15.65 -1.70
C SER A 324 -0.13 16.16 -1.99
N SER A 325 0.05 17.48 -2.03
CA SER A 325 1.38 18.08 -2.23
C SER A 325 2.34 17.79 -1.06
N LEU A 326 1.82 17.61 0.16
CA LEU A 326 2.60 17.16 1.31
C LEU A 326 3.09 15.72 1.13
N CYS A 327 2.22 14.81 0.67
CA CYS A 327 2.58 13.44 0.32
C CYS A 327 3.63 13.40 -0.80
N ASP A 328 3.49 14.24 -1.82
CA ASP A 328 4.47 14.38 -2.91
C ASP A 328 5.88 14.78 -2.41
N LEU A 329 5.95 15.69 -1.44
CA LEU A 329 7.21 16.07 -0.81
C LEU A 329 7.84 14.91 -0.04
N SER A 330 7.03 14.15 0.70
CA SER A 330 7.50 12.96 1.41
C SER A 330 8.07 11.91 0.45
N ILE A 331 7.36 11.62 -0.64
CA ILE A 331 7.81 10.68 -1.68
C ILE A 331 9.14 11.14 -2.30
N ARG A 332 9.31 12.45 -2.55
CA ARG A 332 10.57 13.00 -3.09
C ARG A 332 11.74 12.89 -2.11
N ILE A 333 11.50 13.09 -0.81
CA ILE A 333 12.55 12.91 0.20
C ILE A 333 12.92 11.42 0.30
N ARG A 334 11.90 10.54 0.32
CA ARG A 334 12.05 9.08 0.35
C ARG A 334 12.91 8.57 -0.81
N SER A 335 12.69 9.04 -2.04
CA SER A 335 13.41 8.55 -3.22
C SER A 335 14.92 8.80 -3.16
N ALA A 336 15.38 9.76 -2.34
CA ALA A 336 16.79 10.02 -2.11
C ALA A 336 17.37 9.26 -0.91
N CYS A 337 16.55 8.58 -0.11
CA CYS A 337 16.95 7.93 1.13
C CYS A 337 16.94 6.40 1.07
N TYR A 338 16.51 5.84 -0.05
CA TYR A 338 16.64 4.41 -0.33
C TYR A 338 17.75 4.17 -1.36
N GLU A 339 18.41 3.02 -1.22
CA GLU A 339 19.22 2.49 -2.30
C GLU A 339 18.34 2.23 -3.53
N ALA A 340 18.98 1.99 -4.68
CA ALA A 340 18.25 1.61 -5.89
C ALA A 340 17.28 0.44 -5.65
N ASP A 341 17.55 -0.38 -4.63
CA ASP A 341 16.74 -1.51 -4.21
C ASP A 341 15.42 -1.27 -3.49
N ASP A 342 15.12 -0.03 -3.13
CA ASP A 342 13.86 0.32 -2.47
C ASP A 342 13.56 -0.58 -1.26
N LYS A 343 14.60 -1.15 -0.64
CA LYS A 343 14.52 -2.07 0.50
C LYS A 343 15.59 -1.75 1.55
N HIS A 344 16.71 -1.19 1.15
CA HIS A 344 17.76 -0.71 2.03
C HIS A 344 17.67 0.80 2.17
N LEU A 345 17.39 1.22 3.39
CA LEU A 345 17.34 2.61 3.82
C LEU A 345 18.78 3.09 4.08
N ILE A 346 19.19 4.17 3.43
CA ILE A 346 20.52 4.78 3.57
C ILE A 346 20.55 5.59 4.87
N THR A 347 21.13 5.01 5.93
CA THR A 347 21.07 5.57 7.30
C THR A 347 21.82 6.89 7.42
N THR A 348 22.86 7.09 6.61
CA THR A 348 23.66 8.33 6.56
C THR A 348 22.91 9.52 5.95
N HIS A 349 21.91 9.27 5.11
CA HIS A 349 21.03 10.32 4.61
C HIS A 349 20.02 10.68 5.68
N LEU A 350 19.43 9.66 6.31
CA LEU A 350 18.42 9.82 7.34
C LEU A 350 18.95 10.60 8.56
N SER A 351 20.19 10.38 9.00
CA SER A 351 20.81 11.12 10.10
C SER A 351 20.89 12.64 9.85
N LYS A 352 20.90 13.09 8.59
CA LYS A 352 20.87 14.52 8.21
C LYS A 352 19.47 15.11 8.21
N LEU A 353 18.44 14.26 8.12
CA LEU A 353 17.03 14.65 8.02
C LEU A 353 16.33 14.61 9.38
N ILE A 354 16.55 13.54 10.17
CA ILE A 354 15.85 13.28 11.44
C ILE A 354 15.86 14.49 12.37
N PRO A 355 16.99 15.16 12.66
CA PRO A 355 16.98 16.25 13.64
C PRO A 355 16.01 17.38 13.29
N LYS A 356 15.84 17.66 11.99
CA LYS A 356 14.94 18.71 11.50
C LYS A 356 13.49 18.26 11.53
N LEU A 357 13.20 17.07 11.03
CA LEU A 357 11.85 16.52 11.04
C LEU A 357 11.35 16.34 12.48
N PHE A 358 12.19 15.78 13.35
CA PHE A 358 11.92 15.60 14.77
C PHE A 358 11.65 16.91 15.48
N SER A 359 12.50 17.93 15.31
CA SER A 359 12.31 19.22 15.98
C SER A 359 11.00 19.89 15.59
N VAL A 360 10.59 19.80 14.32
CA VAL A 360 9.33 20.41 13.85
C VAL A 360 8.13 19.59 14.32
N GLU A 361 8.19 18.26 14.27
CA GLU A 361 7.13 17.40 14.79
C GLU A 361 6.91 17.59 16.29
N GLN A 362 7.99 17.70 17.06
CA GLN A 362 7.98 18.03 18.50
C GLN A 362 7.32 19.38 18.78
N GLU A 363 7.66 20.40 18.00
CA GLU A 363 7.06 21.72 18.12
C GLU A 363 5.55 21.66 17.82
N ILE A 364 5.15 21.02 16.73
CA ILE A 364 3.75 20.84 16.33
C ILE A 364 2.98 20.08 17.41
N PHE A 365 3.54 18.97 17.89
CA PHE A 365 2.90 18.12 18.90
C PHE A 365 2.64 18.91 20.19
N HIS A 366 3.68 19.54 20.75
CA HIS A 366 3.54 20.29 22.00
C HIS A 366 2.65 21.53 21.89
N GLN A 367 2.72 22.27 20.78
CA GLN A 367 1.85 23.43 20.58
C GLN A 367 0.38 23.03 20.46
N THR A 368 0.11 21.93 19.75
CA THR A 368 -1.23 21.37 19.64
C THR A 368 -1.75 20.92 21.00
N GLN A 369 -0.99 20.11 21.74
CA GLN A 369 -1.38 19.64 23.08
C GLN A 369 -1.63 20.82 24.04
N ALA A 370 -0.75 21.82 24.04
CA ALA A 370 -0.92 23.02 24.86
C ALA A 370 -2.18 23.82 24.48
N ARG A 371 -2.54 23.84 23.19
CA ARG A 371 -3.76 24.52 22.70
C ARG A 371 -5.03 23.75 23.06
N LEU A 372 -5.01 22.42 22.98
CA LEU A 372 -6.13 21.58 23.40
C LEU A 372 -6.33 21.67 24.93
N HIS A 373 -5.26 21.57 25.72
CA HIS A 373 -5.32 21.62 27.18
C HIS A 373 -5.83 22.97 27.73
N LYS A 374 -5.49 24.09 27.10
CA LYS A 374 -5.98 25.43 27.52
C LYS A 374 -7.48 25.60 27.33
N SER A 375 -8.14 24.73 26.57
CA SER A 375 -9.52 24.89 26.12
C SER A 375 -10.55 24.15 26.99
N SER A 376 -10.31 24.02 28.31
CA SER A 376 -11.23 23.43 29.31
C SER A 376 -12.70 23.86 29.12
N PRO A 377 -13.70 23.06 29.54
CA PRO A 377 -14.60 22.24 28.71
C PRO A 377 -15.47 23.00 27.68
N GLN A 378 -15.13 24.24 27.34
CA GLN A 378 -15.72 25.00 26.25
C GLN A 378 -15.11 24.51 24.94
N GLN A 379 -15.91 23.71 24.23
CA GLN A 379 -15.62 23.19 22.90
C GLN A 379 -14.98 24.26 22.01
N LEU A 380 -13.74 24.00 21.56
CA LEU A 380 -13.09 24.83 20.52
C LEU A 380 -14.05 24.99 19.34
N LYS A 381 -14.11 26.20 18.80
CA LYS A 381 -14.88 26.42 17.56
C LYS A 381 -14.17 25.71 16.39
N PRO A 382 -14.91 25.22 15.38
CA PRO A 382 -14.32 24.62 14.18
C PRO A 382 -13.17 25.44 13.55
N GLU A 383 -13.27 26.77 13.53
CA GLU A 383 -12.24 27.65 12.97
C GLU A 383 -10.94 27.62 13.79
N GLU A 384 -11.02 27.35 15.09
CA GLU A 384 -9.84 27.20 15.94
C GLU A 384 -9.12 25.87 15.66
N TYR A 385 -9.86 24.78 15.41
CA TYR A 385 -9.27 23.52 14.93
C TYR A 385 -8.57 23.71 13.58
N GLU A 386 -9.24 24.39 12.63
CA GLU A 386 -8.66 24.71 11.32
C GLU A 386 -7.40 25.55 11.44
N GLN A 387 -7.38 26.53 12.35
CA GLN A 387 -6.20 27.37 12.56
C GLN A 387 -5.01 26.56 13.08
N VAL A 388 -5.23 25.68 14.07
CA VAL A 388 -4.18 24.81 14.61
C VAL A 388 -3.70 23.82 13.55
N HIS A 389 -4.64 23.22 12.80
CA HIS A 389 -4.35 22.33 11.68
C HIS A 389 -3.48 23.04 10.63
N GLN A 390 -3.91 24.20 10.13
CA GLN A 390 -3.17 24.94 9.09
C GLN A 390 -1.79 25.38 9.58
N GLN A 391 -1.66 25.82 10.84
CA GLN A 391 -0.35 26.17 11.41
C GLN A 391 0.61 24.97 11.43
N ALA A 392 0.12 23.78 11.77
CA ALA A 392 0.92 22.55 11.72
C ALA A 392 1.33 22.21 10.28
N VAL A 393 0.38 22.33 9.34
CA VAL A 393 0.61 22.08 7.91
C VAL A 393 1.64 23.05 7.33
N ASP A 394 1.53 24.34 7.60
CA ASP A 394 2.45 25.36 7.08
C ASP A 394 3.90 25.09 7.54
N LYS A 395 4.07 24.71 8.83
CA LYS A 395 5.39 24.34 9.38
C LYS A 395 5.95 23.09 8.73
N ALA A 396 5.15 22.04 8.65
CA ALA A 396 5.55 20.78 8.04
C ALA A 396 5.88 20.95 6.55
N PHE A 397 5.01 21.63 5.81
CA PHE A 397 5.17 21.86 4.38
C PHE A 397 6.43 22.68 4.07
N SER A 398 6.71 23.71 4.88
CA SER A 398 7.93 24.54 4.75
C SER A 398 9.21 23.73 4.93
N VAL A 399 9.30 22.92 6.00
CA VAL A 399 10.50 22.09 6.24
C VAL A 399 10.63 20.97 5.21
N LEU A 400 9.53 20.31 4.83
CA LEU A 400 9.54 19.26 3.82
C LEU A 400 9.94 19.82 2.44
N THR A 401 9.45 21.00 2.06
CA THR A 401 9.86 21.69 0.82
C THR A 401 11.38 21.95 0.82
N THR A 402 11.90 22.47 1.93
CA THR A 402 13.34 22.75 2.07
C THR A 402 14.18 21.48 1.98
N LEU A 403 13.73 20.38 2.59
CA LEU A 403 14.42 19.09 2.55
C LEU A 403 14.35 18.48 1.14
N ALA A 404 13.18 18.51 0.52
CA ALA A 404 12.94 18.00 -0.83
C ALA A 404 13.80 18.74 -1.89
N GLN A 405 14.00 20.05 -1.75
CA GLN A 405 14.90 20.81 -2.63
C GLN A 405 16.37 20.40 -2.45
N LYS A 406 16.80 20.13 -1.21
CA LYS A 406 18.17 19.67 -0.93
C LYS A 406 18.41 18.25 -1.46
N THR A 407 17.40 17.39 -1.45
CA THR A 407 17.48 16.05 -2.05
C THR A 407 17.34 16.08 -3.58
N SER A 408 16.77 17.15 -4.15
CA SER A 408 16.65 17.33 -5.61
C SER A 408 17.99 17.54 -6.32
N GLN A 409 19.09 17.81 -5.59
CA GLN A 409 20.44 17.91 -6.16
C GLN A 409 21.03 16.54 -6.56
N PHE A 410 20.25 15.46 -6.44
CA PHE A 410 20.69 14.10 -6.74
C PHE A 410 20.27 13.52 -8.10
N SER A 411 19.51 14.21 -8.99
CA SER A 411 19.35 13.86 -10.43
C SER A 411 18.53 14.89 -11.23
N VAL A 412 18.83 15.02 -12.54
CA VAL A 412 18.32 16.02 -13.53
C VAL A 412 17.24 15.41 -14.47
N PRO A 413 16.34 16.23 -15.07
CA PRO A 413 15.13 15.81 -15.79
C PRO A 413 15.25 15.88 -17.33
N VAL A 414 14.31 15.30 -18.10
CA VAL A 414 14.15 15.58 -19.55
C VAL A 414 12.67 15.47 -20.00
N SER A 415 12.28 16.36 -20.92
CA SER A 415 11.02 16.44 -21.67
C SER A 415 11.18 16.01 -23.13
N LEU A 416 10.16 15.47 -23.81
CA LEU A 416 10.03 15.52 -25.29
C LEU A 416 8.57 15.61 -25.78
N LYS A 417 8.40 16.16 -26.99
CA LYS A 417 7.14 16.44 -27.72
C LYS A 417 7.05 15.68 -29.05
N ASN A 418 5.79 15.38 -29.43
CA ASN A 418 5.17 15.12 -30.76
C ASN A 418 5.39 13.79 -31.50
N ASN A 419 4.28 13.10 -31.86
CA ASN A 419 3.83 12.78 -33.24
C ASN A 419 2.50 11.99 -33.30
N ASP A 420 1.89 12.01 -34.49
CA ASP A 420 0.60 11.44 -34.92
C ASP A 420 0.42 9.94 -34.55
N PRO A 421 -0.78 9.43 -34.22
CA PRO A 421 -0.98 8.04 -33.82
C PRO A 421 -0.77 7.08 -35.00
N SER A 422 0.36 6.37 -35.00
CA SER A 422 0.40 5.04 -35.58
C SER A 422 -0.60 4.14 -34.82
N PRO A 423 -1.32 3.20 -35.49
CA PRO A 423 -2.17 2.22 -34.81
C PRO A 423 -1.42 1.39 -33.76
N THR A 424 -0.10 1.31 -33.89
CA THR A 424 0.83 0.73 -32.91
C THR A 424 1.94 1.75 -32.69
N ALA A 425 2.01 2.36 -31.51
CA ALA A 425 3.02 3.39 -31.21
C ALA A 425 4.26 2.82 -30.50
N VAL A 426 4.12 1.64 -29.88
CA VAL A 426 5.20 0.93 -29.19
C VAL A 426 5.10 -0.55 -29.55
N ASP A 427 6.20 -1.17 -29.96
CA ASP A 427 6.28 -2.59 -30.33
C ASP A 427 7.70 -3.15 -30.13
N PHE A 428 7.95 -3.76 -28.98
CA PHE A 428 9.21 -4.45 -28.70
C PHE A 428 9.01 -5.94 -28.92
N LYS A 429 9.71 -6.49 -29.92
CA LYS A 429 9.64 -7.92 -30.30
C LYS A 429 10.75 -8.78 -29.72
N PHE A 430 11.79 -8.16 -29.15
CA PHE A 430 12.90 -8.87 -28.51
C PHE A 430 13.59 -9.93 -29.40
N GLU A 431 13.52 -9.78 -30.73
CA GLU A 431 14.13 -10.65 -31.75
C GLU A 431 15.61 -10.30 -32.02
N GLU A 432 16.19 -9.37 -31.27
CA GLU A 432 17.57 -8.93 -31.44
C GLU A 432 18.59 -10.02 -31.04
N LYS A 433 19.88 -9.70 -31.22
CA LYS A 433 20.97 -10.62 -30.86
C LYS A 433 20.94 -10.97 -29.36
N GLU A 434 21.32 -12.19 -29.07
CA GLU A 434 21.58 -12.68 -27.71
C GLU A 434 22.39 -11.67 -26.89
N GLY A 435 21.92 -11.36 -25.67
CA GLY A 435 22.56 -10.40 -24.77
C GLY A 435 22.13 -8.93 -24.95
N THR A 436 21.26 -8.60 -25.91
CA THR A 436 20.73 -7.24 -26.07
C THR A 436 19.98 -6.81 -24.80
N ARG A 437 20.32 -5.64 -24.22
CA ARG A 437 19.70 -5.13 -22.98
C ARG A 437 18.42 -4.38 -23.26
N LEU A 438 17.56 -4.23 -22.26
CA LEU A 438 16.25 -3.55 -22.40
C LEU A 438 16.34 -2.16 -23.04
N ALA A 439 17.30 -1.34 -22.60
CA ALA A 439 17.53 0.00 -23.12
C ALA A 439 17.95 0.05 -24.61
N ASP A 440 18.50 -1.06 -25.10
CA ASP A 440 19.04 -1.21 -26.45
C ASP A 440 18.07 -1.95 -27.38
N THR A 441 16.93 -2.41 -26.87
CA THR A 441 15.89 -3.06 -27.69
C THR A 441 15.25 -2.06 -28.64
N VAL A 442 14.94 -2.53 -29.84
CA VAL A 442 14.42 -1.71 -30.92
C VAL A 442 12.90 -1.77 -30.89
N ASN A 443 12.27 -0.60 -30.79
CA ASN A 443 10.85 -0.48 -31.06
C ASN A 443 10.61 -0.62 -32.58
N SER A 444 9.93 -1.69 -32.98
CA SER A 444 9.59 -1.99 -34.37
C SER A 444 8.52 -1.05 -34.97
N ALA A 445 7.84 -0.26 -34.14
CA ALA A 445 6.75 0.62 -34.54
C ALA A 445 7.09 2.12 -34.51
N GLY A 446 8.27 2.51 -34.02
CA GLY A 446 8.70 3.91 -33.95
C GLY A 446 9.98 4.11 -33.12
N ASP A 447 10.27 5.36 -32.75
CA ASP A 447 11.54 5.72 -32.09
C ASP A 447 11.50 5.61 -30.55
N ALA A 448 10.40 5.12 -29.97
CA ALA A 448 10.27 5.00 -28.51
C ALA A 448 11.32 4.05 -27.92
N LYS A 449 11.86 4.41 -26.75
CA LYS A 449 12.87 3.63 -26.02
C LYS A 449 12.52 3.55 -24.54
N TRP A 450 13.01 2.49 -23.89
CA TRP A 450 12.97 2.38 -22.44
C TRP A 450 13.91 3.41 -21.80
N ASP A 451 13.53 3.92 -20.62
CA ASP A 451 14.32 4.85 -19.81
C ASP A 451 15.62 4.26 -19.20
N GLY A 452 15.99 3.03 -19.57
CA GLY A 452 17.26 2.38 -19.23
C GLY A 452 17.15 1.16 -18.29
N GLY A 453 18.25 0.78 -17.64
CA GLY A 453 18.30 -0.21 -16.53
C GLY A 453 17.99 -1.68 -16.87
N MET A 454 17.58 -2.44 -15.83
CA MET A 454 17.49 -3.93 -15.85
C MET A 454 18.75 -4.60 -16.41
N THR A 455 19.93 -4.16 -15.95
CA THR A 455 21.24 -4.42 -16.60
C THR A 455 21.62 -5.88 -16.77
N ASP A 456 21.09 -6.75 -15.90
CA ASP A 456 21.38 -8.19 -15.91
C ASP A 456 20.40 -8.95 -16.82
N SER A 457 19.29 -8.32 -17.18
CA SER A 457 18.25 -8.87 -18.05
C SER A 457 18.56 -8.55 -19.51
N ASN A 458 18.32 -9.50 -20.39
CA ASN A 458 18.69 -9.38 -21.79
C ASN A 458 17.81 -10.27 -22.68
N VAL A 459 17.91 -10.04 -23.99
CA VAL A 459 17.35 -10.93 -25.00
C VAL A 459 18.10 -12.27 -24.94
N ASN A 460 17.34 -13.34 -24.70
CA ASN A 460 17.79 -14.72 -24.68
C ASN A 460 16.85 -15.59 -25.52
N GLU A 461 17.40 -16.27 -26.53
CA GLU A 461 16.65 -17.17 -27.41
C GLU A 461 15.43 -16.52 -28.09
N GLY A 462 15.52 -15.22 -28.43
CA GLY A 462 14.44 -14.48 -29.08
C GLY A 462 13.34 -13.96 -28.14
N SER A 463 13.57 -14.01 -26.82
CA SER A 463 12.68 -13.41 -25.81
C SER A 463 13.51 -12.53 -24.86
N PHE A 464 12.96 -11.42 -24.36
CA PHE A 464 13.59 -10.69 -23.27
C PHE A 464 13.41 -11.44 -21.95
N GLN A 465 14.51 -11.97 -21.44
CA GLN A 465 14.56 -12.72 -20.18
C GLN A 465 14.94 -11.78 -19.03
N ILE A 466 14.04 -11.71 -18.04
CA ILE A 466 14.36 -11.08 -16.77
C ILE A 466 15.31 -12.00 -16.01
N ASN A 467 16.54 -11.52 -15.85
CA ASN A 467 17.54 -12.08 -14.95
C ASN A 467 17.90 -11.00 -13.93
N ARG A 468 17.77 -11.33 -12.64
CA ARG A 468 17.97 -10.37 -11.56
C ARG A 468 18.50 -11.03 -10.30
N ASN A 469 19.73 -10.69 -9.94
CA ASN A 469 20.38 -11.14 -8.70
C ASN A 469 20.14 -10.16 -7.55
N SER A 470 18.94 -9.59 -7.47
CA SER A 470 18.64 -8.60 -6.44
C SER A 470 17.16 -8.62 -6.08
N THR A 471 16.83 -8.16 -4.88
CA THR A 471 15.46 -7.91 -4.44
C THR A 471 14.90 -6.54 -4.82
N THR A 472 15.73 -5.61 -5.30
CA THR A 472 15.33 -4.29 -5.84
C THR A 472 14.12 -4.33 -6.77
N PRO A 473 13.03 -3.61 -6.50
CA PRO A 473 12.11 -3.27 -7.56
C PRO A 473 12.77 -2.34 -8.60
N VAL A 474 12.79 -2.75 -9.86
CA VAL A 474 13.20 -1.88 -10.97
C VAL A 474 11.94 -1.54 -11.76
N THR A 475 11.55 -0.27 -11.77
CA THR A 475 10.46 0.23 -12.62
C THR A 475 11.06 0.94 -13.83
N ARG A 476 10.64 0.55 -15.03
CA ARG A 476 10.96 1.20 -16.29
C ARG A 476 9.70 1.65 -16.99
N TYR A 477 9.83 2.63 -17.85
CA TYR A 477 8.70 3.15 -18.60
C TYR A 477 9.06 3.54 -20.03
N VAL A 478 8.02 3.56 -20.86
CA VAL A 478 8.04 4.09 -22.22
C VAL A 478 6.89 5.06 -22.32
N GLU A 479 7.19 6.31 -22.69
CA GLU A 479 6.16 7.32 -22.92
C GLU A 479 5.25 6.92 -24.07
N LEU A 480 3.95 7.16 -23.90
CA LEU A 480 2.95 6.94 -24.92
C LEU A 480 2.64 8.25 -25.61
N ILE A 481 2.81 8.26 -26.93
CA ILE A 481 2.35 9.35 -27.79
C ILE A 481 1.56 8.74 -28.94
N PRO A 482 0.27 9.09 -29.09
CA PRO A 482 -0.55 9.89 -28.17
C PRO A 482 -0.94 9.14 -26.89
N ASN A 483 -1.18 9.90 -25.82
CA ASN A 483 -1.60 9.41 -24.53
C ASN A 483 -3.07 8.91 -24.55
N ILE A 484 -3.40 7.96 -23.68
CA ILE A 484 -4.77 7.48 -23.48
C ILE A 484 -5.54 8.45 -22.56
N ARG A 485 -6.56 9.13 -23.09
CA ARG A 485 -7.32 10.23 -22.44
C ARG A 485 -8.58 10.62 -23.23
N THR A 486 -9.50 11.34 -22.58
CA THR A 486 -10.79 11.76 -23.16
C THR A 486 -10.77 13.14 -23.83
N LYS A 487 -9.79 14.01 -23.54
CA LYS A 487 -9.58 15.30 -24.24
C LYS A 487 -8.13 15.42 -24.74
N ALA A 488 -7.92 16.33 -25.71
CA ALA A 488 -6.58 16.72 -26.12
C ALA A 488 -5.80 17.28 -24.91
N ASP A 489 -4.48 17.12 -24.89
CA ASP A 489 -3.69 17.79 -23.85
C ASP A 489 -3.59 19.31 -24.07
N ARG A 490 -2.97 19.97 -23.09
CA ARG A 490 -2.70 21.42 -23.13
C ARG A 490 -1.81 21.80 -24.32
N GLU A 491 -1.08 20.85 -24.88
CA GLU A 491 -0.19 20.97 -26.02
C GLU A 491 -0.89 20.72 -27.38
N GLY A 492 -2.16 20.31 -27.37
CA GLY A 492 -2.99 20.10 -28.57
C GLY A 492 -2.81 18.75 -29.26
N ASN A 493 -2.10 17.80 -28.65
CA ASN A 493 -1.92 16.46 -29.20
C ASN A 493 -3.25 15.69 -29.22
N PRO A 494 -3.46 14.80 -30.22
CA PRO A 494 -4.73 14.10 -30.40
C PRO A 494 -5.12 13.26 -29.18
N LYS A 495 -6.44 13.07 -29.01
CA LYS A 495 -7.00 12.21 -27.97
C LYS A 495 -7.01 10.75 -28.44
N VAL A 496 -6.65 9.83 -27.54
CA VAL A 496 -6.89 8.40 -27.71
C VAL A 496 -7.77 7.94 -26.55
N PRO A 497 -9.09 7.76 -26.75
CA PRO A 497 -9.99 7.43 -25.66
C PRO A 497 -9.79 6.02 -25.13
N ARG A 498 -9.20 5.12 -25.92
CA ARG A 498 -9.02 3.71 -25.58
C ARG A 498 -7.73 3.18 -26.19
N GLY A 499 -7.01 2.36 -25.44
CA GLY A 499 -5.82 1.68 -25.92
C GLY A 499 -5.60 0.33 -25.24
N TRP A 500 -4.72 -0.48 -25.82
CA TRP A 500 -4.41 -1.82 -25.35
C TRP A 500 -2.90 -2.00 -25.21
N LEU A 501 -2.47 -2.54 -24.06
CA LEU A 501 -1.12 -3.06 -23.87
C LEU A 501 -1.17 -4.58 -24.01
N VAL A 502 -0.44 -5.13 -24.96
CA VAL A 502 -0.35 -6.57 -25.21
C VAL A 502 1.02 -7.06 -24.75
N ILE A 503 0.99 -8.15 -23.98
CA ILE A 503 2.17 -8.75 -23.36
C ILE A 503 2.16 -10.22 -23.74
N GLU A 504 3.04 -10.60 -24.66
CA GLU A 504 3.25 -11.98 -25.07
C GLU A 504 4.37 -12.57 -24.22
N ILE A 505 4.00 -13.53 -23.37
CA ILE A 505 4.86 -14.15 -22.38
C ILE A 505 5.24 -15.53 -22.91
N ALA A 506 6.53 -15.74 -23.19
CA ALA A 506 7.06 -17.01 -23.67
C ALA A 506 6.92 -18.12 -22.63
N GLY A 507 7.13 -17.73 -21.37
CA GLY A 507 7.04 -18.61 -20.22
C GLY A 507 7.63 -17.95 -18.99
N TRP A 508 7.47 -18.62 -17.86
CA TRP A 508 8.11 -18.23 -16.62
C TRP A 508 8.44 -19.45 -15.77
N ASN A 509 9.42 -19.27 -14.90
CA ASN A 509 9.66 -20.16 -13.80
C ASN A 509 9.99 -19.33 -12.56
N PHE A 510 9.04 -19.27 -11.66
CA PHE A 510 9.16 -18.61 -10.36
C PHE A 510 9.66 -19.58 -9.27
N ARG A 511 10.03 -20.83 -9.60
CA ARG A 511 10.47 -21.85 -8.63
C ARG A 511 11.95 -21.72 -8.21
N GLY A 512 12.31 -20.67 -7.49
CA GLY A 512 13.60 -20.64 -6.80
C GLY A 512 13.51 -20.54 -5.30
N ALA A 513 14.71 -20.42 -4.72
CA ALA A 513 14.98 -20.56 -3.29
C ALA A 513 14.47 -19.38 -2.45
N THR A 514 14.24 -18.23 -3.08
CA THR A 514 13.66 -17.05 -2.44
C THR A 514 12.23 -16.85 -2.92
N PRO A 515 11.30 -16.44 -2.06
CA PRO A 515 9.98 -15.97 -2.48
C PRO A 515 10.01 -14.46 -2.82
N ASN A 516 8.92 -13.96 -3.41
CA ASN A 516 8.58 -12.56 -3.70
C ASN A 516 8.94 -12.03 -5.11
N GLU A 517 9.15 -12.91 -6.07
CA GLU A 517 9.26 -12.55 -7.48
C GLU A 517 7.92 -12.00 -7.99
N MET A 518 7.98 -10.80 -8.55
CA MET A 518 6.82 -10.09 -9.07
C MET A 518 7.20 -9.33 -10.34
N VAL A 519 6.32 -9.41 -11.32
CA VAL A 519 6.38 -8.62 -12.55
C VAL A 519 5.09 -7.84 -12.69
N ARG A 520 5.17 -6.55 -13.01
CA ARG A 520 4.02 -5.66 -13.18
C ARG A 520 4.12 -4.89 -14.49
N PHE A 521 2.99 -4.83 -15.18
CA PHE A 521 2.78 -4.04 -16.40
C PHE A 521 1.53 -3.18 -16.27
N GLY A 522 1.30 -2.25 -17.19
CA GLY A 522 0.17 -1.30 -17.11
C GLY A 522 0.52 0.12 -17.53
N PHE A 523 -0.33 1.05 -17.13
CA PHE A 523 -0.33 2.44 -17.57
C PHE A 523 -0.03 3.37 -16.40
N SER A 524 0.70 4.46 -16.68
CA SER A 524 1.02 5.52 -15.73
C SER A 524 0.62 6.89 -16.27
N SER A 525 0.21 7.77 -15.36
CA SER A 525 -0.09 9.17 -15.65
C SER A 525 1.11 10.09 -15.41
N GLN A 526 1.97 9.76 -14.44
CA GLN A 526 3.23 10.46 -14.17
C GLN A 526 4.30 9.40 -13.90
N PRO A 527 4.89 8.78 -14.95
CA PRO A 527 5.83 7.67 -14.80
C PRO A 527 7.05 8.01 -13.92
N GLU A 528 7.52 9.25 -13.99
CA GLU A 528 8.63 9.77 -13.18
C GLU A 528 8.31 9.88 -11.68
N LYS A 529 7.02 9.84 -11.31
CA LYS A 529 6.53 9.85 -9.92
C LYS A 529 5.88 8.52 -9.50
N ASP A 530 6.00 7.48 -10.33
CA ASP A 530 5.34 6.17 -10.13
C ASP A 530 3.80 6.30 -9.97
N LEU A 531 3.18 7.28 -10.64
CA LEU A 531 1.74 7.57 -10.50
C LEU A 531 0.87 6.72 -11.46
N HIS A 532 0.56 5.50 -11.04
CA HIS A 532 -0.15 4.53 -11.88
C HIS A 532 -1.59 4.89 -12.19
N SER A 533 -2.07 4.48 -13.38
CA SER A 533 -3.45 4.68 -13.83
C SER A 533 -4.23 3.37 -13.82
N ALA A 534 -3.56 2.28 -14.22
CA ALA A 534 -4.01 0.91 -14.01
C ALA A 534 -2.84 -0.06 -14.24
N GLY A 535 -2.95 -1.31 -13.77
CA GLY A 535 -1.93 -2.31 -14.07
C GLY A 535 -2.29 -3.73 -13.69
N VAL A 536 -1.50 -4.65 -14.22
CA VAL A 536 -1.52 -6.08 -13.90
C VAL A 536 -0.27 -6.43 -13.11
N VAL A 537 -0.44 -7.23 -12.06
CA VAL A 537 0.64 -7.80 -11.26
C VAL A 537 0.60 -9.31 -11.45
N ILE A 538 1.74 -9.87 -11.85
CA ILE A 538 2.03 -11.31 -11.93
C ILE A 538 3.01 -11.60 -10.79
N GLU A 539 2.59 -12.35 -9.79
CA GLU A 539 3.42 -12.58 -8.61
C GLU A 539 3.31 -14.02 -8.11
N ARG A 540 4.43 -14.57 -7.62
CA ARG A 540 4.41 -15.85 -6.92
C ARG A 540 3.74 -15.67 -5.56
N THR A 541 2.60 -16.32 -5.37
CA THR A 541 1.81 -16.25 -4.14
C THR A 541 2.01 -17.46 -3.23
N ALA A 542 2.50 -18.57 -3.80
CA ALA A 542 2.87 -19.80 -3.10
C ALA A 542 4.05 -20.49 -3.81
N GLU A 543 4.65 -21.50 -3.19
CA GLU A 543 5.77 -22.24 -3.77
C GLU A 543 5.48 -22.69 -5.21
N GLU A 544 4.27 -23.22 -5.45
CA GLU A 544 3.84 -23.75 -6.74
C GLU A 544 2.81 -22.87 -7.46
N THR A 545 2.53 -21.66 -6.94
CA THR A 545 1.42 -20.84 -7.43
C THR A 545 1.81 -19.40 -7.73
N VAL A 546 1.38 -18.93 -8.89
CA VAL A 546 1.42 -17.54 -9.35
C VAL A 546 0.00 -16.99 -9.42
N SER A 547 -0.20 -15.76 -8.91
CA SER A 547 -1.43 -15.02 -9.13
C SER A 547 -1.23 -13.98 -10.24
N ILE A 548 -2.32 -13.71 -10.96
CA ILE A 548 -2.42 -12.56 -11.86
C ILE A 548 -3.55 -11.71 -11.33
N SER A 549 -3.25 -10.49 -10.90
CA SER A 549 -4.24 -9.55 -10.39
C SER A 549 -4.17 -8.23 -11.13
N GLY A 550 -5.28 -7.52 -11.18
CA GLY A 550 -5.38 -6.22 -11.85
C GLY A 550 -5.91 -5.15 -10.92
N ILE A 551 -5.64 -3.90 -11.24
CA ILE A 551 -6.15 -2.77 -10.49
C ILE A 551 -6.27 -1.54 -11.37
N GLY A 552 -7.38 -0.84 -11.19
CA GLY A 552 -7.60 0.50 -11.69
C GLY A 552 -7.59 1.51 -10.55
N PHE A 553 -7.07 2.72 -10.77
CA PHE A 553 -7.09 3.76 -9.72
C PHE A 553 -8.20 4.77 -9.97
N GLY A 554 -9.04 4.95 -8.96
CA GLY A 554 -10.09 5.95 -8.92
C GLY A 554 -11.20 5.64 -7.93
N ASP A 555 -12.03 6.64 -7.64
CA ASP A 555 -13.20 6.52 -6.78
C ASP A 555 -14.17 5.44 -7.27
N GLY A 556 -14.39 4.43 -6.44
CA GLY A 556 -15.23 3.28 -6.75
C GLY A 556 -14.58 2.19 -7.62
N SER A 557 -13.30 2.33 -8.00
CA SER A 557 -12.60 1.31 -8.77
C SER A 557 -12.33 0.04 -7.97
N SER A 558 -12.56 -1.13 -8.55
CA SER A 558 -12.36 -2.42 -7.90
C SER A 558 -11.02 -3.05 -8.26
N GLU A 559 -10.38 -3.74 -7.31
CA GLU A 559 -9.30 -4.66 -7.64
C GLU A 559 -9.86 -5.85 -8.44
N ILE A 560 -9.19 -6.22 -9.53
CA ILE A 560 -9.41 -7.48 -10.24
C ILE A 560 -8.64 -8.55 -9.45
N VAL A 561 -9.29 -9.09 -8.43
CA VAL A 561 -8.78 -10.22 -7.66
C VAL A 561 -9.17 -11.49 -8.41
N SER A 562 -8.24 -12.03 -9.21
CA SER A 562 -8.44 -13.32 -9.86
C SER A 562 -8.56 -14.42 -8.82
N SER A 563 -9.61 -15.25 -8.93
CA SER A 563 -9.70 -16.53 -8.21
C SER A 563 -8.94 -17.64 -8.93
N GLN A 564 -8.47 -17.39 -10.16
CA GLN A 564 -7.70 -18.31 -10.98
C GLN A 564 -6.21 -18.23 -10.61
N LEU A 565 -5.70 -19.33 -10.08
CA LEU A 565 -4.31 -19.56 -9.73
C LEU A 565 -3.55 -20.22 -10.89
N TRP A 566 -2.30 -19.83 -11.09
CA TRP A 566 -1.44 -20.29 -12.19
C TRP A 566 -0.25 -21.09 -11.64
N PRO A 567 0.34 -22.03 -12.39
CA PRO A 567 1.51 -22.76 -11.92
C PRO A 567 2.74 -21.83 -11.82
N ALA A 568 3.59 -22.05 -10.82
CA ALA A 568 4.86 -21.33 -10.65
C ALA A 568 5.83 -21.55 -11.82
N LYS A 569 5.67 -22.65 -12.57
CA LYS A 569 6.35 -22.87 -13.86
C LYS A 569 5.30 -22.89 -14.98
N LEU A 570 5.37 -21.93 -15.88
CA LEU A 570 4.53 -21.85 -17.07
C LEU A 570 5.32 -22.40 -18.26
N GLU A 571 4.92 -23.60 -18.70
CA GLU A 571 5.57 -24.32 -19.81
C GLU A 571 5.02 -23.97 -21.20
N LYS A 572 3.89 -23.26 -21.26
CA LYS A 572 3.23 -22.86 -22.50
C LYS A 572 3.04 -21.34 -22.53
N PRO A 573 3.27 -20.67 -23.67
CA PRO A 573 3.10 -19.23 -23.76
C PRO A 573 1.71 -18.73 -23.33
N LEU A 574 1.68 -17.51 -22.83
CA LEU A 574 0.48 -16.80 -22.38
C LEU A 574 0.49 -15.39 -22.97
N THR A 575 -0.58 -14.99 -23.64
CA THR A 575 -0.77 -13.59 -24.01
C THR A 575 -1.68 -12.93 -22.99
N LEU A 576 -1.26 -11.80 -22.44
CA LEU A 576 -2.12 -10.89 -21.67
C LEU A 576 -2.43 -9.65 -22.51
N VAL A 577 -3.68 -9.18 -22.44
CA VAL A 577 -4.12 -7.92 -23.04
C VAL A 577 -4.74 -7.07 -21.94
N LEU A 578 -4.19 -5.87 -21.77
CA LEU A 578 -4.68 -4.88 -20.82
C LEU A 578 -5.40 -3.79 -21.62
N GLU A 579 -6.72 -3.79 -21.57
CA GLU A 579 -7.55 -2.74 -22.17
C GLU A 579 -7.65 -1.59 -21.17
N PHE A 580 -7.29 -0.39 -21.61
CA PHE A 580 -7.54 0.83 -20.85
C PHE A 580 -8.45 1.76 -21.65
N ASP A 581 -9.69 1.84 -21.21
CA ASP A 581 -10.77 2.61 -21.82
C ASP A 581 -11.10 3.80 -20.94
N LYS A 582 -10.77 5.01 -21.37
CA LYS A 582 -11.06 6.24 -20.64
C LYS A 582 -12.44 6.82 -20.97
N GLU A 583 -13.10 6.37 -22.04
CA GLU A 583 -14.39 6.92 -22.52
C GLU A 583 -15.60 6.18 -21.93
N LYS A 584 -15.47 4.88 -21.64
CA LYS A 584 -16.56 4.05 -21.12
C LYS A 584 -17.07 4.57 -19.77
N GLY A 585 -18.32 5.01 -19.73
CA GLY A 585 -18.89 5.63 -18.53
C GLY A 585 -18.30 7.01 -18.20
N ASN A 586 -17.50 7.59 -19.10
CA ASN A 586 -16.91 8.92 -18.99
C ASN A 586 -16.72 9.62 -20.37
N PRO A 587 -17.80 9.84 -21.14
CA PRO A 587 -17.68 10.41 -22.48
C PRO A 587 -17.22 11.88 -22.49
N ASP A 588 -17.48 12.63 -21.42
CA ASP A 588 -17.32 14.10 -21.37
C ASP A 588 -16.44 14.62 -20.21
N GLU A 589 -15.57 13.78 -19.64
CA GLU A 589 -14.76 14.11 -18.44
C GLU A 589 -15.55 14.32 -17.14
N GLY A 590 -16.56 13.50 -16.87
CA GLY A 590 -17.14 13.38 -15.54
C GLY A 590 -16.10 12.98 -14.47
N GLU A 591 -16.43 13.26 -13.21
CA GLU A 591 -15.57 13.02 -12.04
C GLU A 591 -15.11 11.56 -11.90
N THR A 592 -15.90 10.62 -12.43
CA THR A 592 -15.61 9.18 -12.42
C THR A 592 -16.02 8.52 -13.73
N GLY A 593 -15.38 7.40 -14.05
CA GLY A 593 -15.70 6.53 -15.18
C GLY A 593 -14.42 6.02 -15.84
N GLY A 594 -14.46 5.47 -17.05
CA GLY A 594 -13.38 4.66 -17.60
C GLY A 594 -13.34 3.25 -17.00
N GLU A 595 -12.79 2.31 -17.76
CA GLU A 595 -12.66 0.90 -17.39
C GLU A 595 -11.26 0.39 -17.73
N TYR A 596 -10.77 -0.49 -16.87
CA TYR A 596 -9.56 -1.27 -17.10
C TYR A 596 -9.91 -2.74 -17.08
N ARG A 597 -9.60 -3.46 -18.16
CA ARG A 597 -9.91 -4.90 -18.29
C ARG A 597 -8.66 -5.69 -18.60
N ILE A 598 -8.59 -6.89 -18.04
CA ILE A 598 -7.51 -7.83 -18.31
C ILE A 598 -8.11 -9.01 -19.05
N TYR A 599 -7.50 -9.36 -20.17
CA TYR A 599 -7.77 -10.58 -20.91
C TYR A 599 -6.52 -11.42 -20.99
N PHE A 600 -6.71 -12.73 -21.15
CA PHE A 600 -5.62 -13.66 -21.38
C PHE A 600 -5.98 -14.68 -22.47
N ARG A 601 -4.97 -15.23 -23.13
CA ARG A 601 -5.11 -16.34 -24.08
C ARG A 601 -3.94 -17.29 -23.89
N LYS A 602 -4.23 -18.58 -23.63
CA LYS A 602 -3.18 -19.59 -23.52
C LYS A 602 -2.77 -20.07 -24.91
N ALA A 603 -1.53 -20.54 -25.05
CA ALA A 603 -1.05 -21.12 -26.31
C ALA A 603 -1.99 -22.24 -26.81
N GLY A 604 -2.38 -22.15 -28.09
CA GLY A 604 -3.27 -23.09 -28.76
C GLY A 604 -4.76 -22.79 -28.62
N GLU A 605 -5.16 -21.79 -27.82
CA GLU A 605 -6.54 -21.30 -27.77
C GLU A 605 -6.78 -20.26 -28.86
N SER A 606 -7.96 -20.28 -29.49
CA SER A 606 -8.29 -19.38 -30.60
C SER A 606 -8.81 -18.00 -30.15
N GLY A 607 -9.20 -17.82 -28.89
CA GLY A 607 -9.83 -16.60 -28.39
C GLY A 607 -9.35 -16.19 -27.00
N PHE A 608 -9.50 -14.89 -26.70
CA PHE A 608 -9.18 -14.33 -25.39
C PHE A 608 -10.30 -14.58 -24.37
N GLN A 609 -9.92 -14.85 -23.13
CA GLN A 609 -10.80 -14.94 -21.97
C GLN A 609 -10.59 -13.72 -21.07
N GLN A 610 -11.66 -13.14 -20.55
CA GLN A 610 -11.57 -11.99 -19.63
C GLN A 610 -11.28 -12.48 -18.20
N LEU A 611 -10.22 -11.95 -17.60
CA LEU A 611 -9.86 -12.19 -16.21
C LEU A 611 -10.71 -11.35 -15.25
N GLY A 612 -11.03 -10.11 -15.64
CA GLY A 612 -11.94 -9.23 -14.90
C GLY A 612 -11.87 -7.77 -15.34
N THR A 613 -12.63 -6.93 -14.63
CA THR A 613 -12.76 -5.48 -14.88
C THR A 613 -12.55 -4.68 -13.59
N ALA A 614 -11.83 -3.57 -13.70
CA ALA A 614 -11.80 -2.48 -12.74
C ALA A 614 -12.49 -1.27 -13.37
N GLU A 615 -13.64 -0.87 -12.85
CA GLU A 615 -14.40 0.28 -13.38
C GLU A 615 -13.96 1.59 -12.71
N LYS A 616 -14.49 2.73 -13.17
CA LYS A 616 -14.34 4.07 -12.54
C LYS A 616 -12.88 4.54 -12.37
N ILE A 617 -12.06 4.40 -13.41
CA ILE A 617 -10.69 4.93 -13.45
C ILE A 617 -10.68 6.48 -13.51
N ARG A 618 -10.21 7.15 -12.46
CA ARG A 618 -10.41 8.60 -12.25
C ARG A 618 -9.94 9.48 -13.41
N ARG A 619 -10.61 10.62 -13.59
CA ARG A 619 -10.39 11.66 -14.61
C ARG A 619 -8.92 12.01 -14.86
N LEU A 620 -8.12 12.25 -13.82
CA LEU A 620 -6.71 12.69 -13.95
C LEU A 620 -5.70 11.56 -14.19
N ARG A 621 -6.11 10.29 -14.03
CA ARG A 621 -5.27 9.11 -14.26
C ARG A 621 -5.30 8.71 -15.74
N ASN A 622 -4.56 9.44 -16.57
CA ASN A 622 -4.41 9.18 -18.01
C ASN A 622 -3.33 8.11 -18.29
N GLY A 623 -3.37 7.50 -19.48
CA GLY A 623 -2.32 6.58 -19.94
C GLY A 623 -1.24 7.35 -20.68
N ASN A 624 -0.33 7.98 -19.94
CA ASN A 624 0.76 8.79 -20.49
C ASN A 624 2.02 7.96 -20.77
N ALA A 625 2.17 6.80 -20.11
CA ALA A 625 3.28 5.89 -20.34
C ALA A 625 2.87 4.44 -20.05
N ILE A 626 3.57 3.49 -20.65
CA ILE A 626 3.58 2.08 -20.22
C ILE A 626 4.64 1.95 -19.13
N HIS A 627 4.35 1.20 -18.06
CA HIS A 627 5.36 0.79 -17.09
C HIS A 627 5.69 -0.70 -17.20
N PHE A 628 6.90 -1.04 -16.80
CA PHE A 628 7.38 -2.40 -16.62
C PHE A 628 8.19 -2.43 -15.34
N ARG A 629 7.62 -3.03 -14.28
CA ARG A 629 8.28 -3.19 -12.99
C ARG A 629 8.58 -4.66 -12.73
N THR A 630 9.77 -4.93 -12.24
CA THR A 630 10.15 -6.26 -11.73
C THR A 630 10.67 -6.13 -10.32
N ALA A 631 10.35 -7.07 -9.43
CA ALA A 631 10.87 -7.16 -8.07
C ALA A 631 11.13 -8.63 -7.71
N GLY A 632 12.02 -8.87 -6.74
CA GLY A 632 12.43 -10.24 -6.35
C GLY A 632 13.58 -10.80 -7.21
N PHE A 633 14.02 -12.01 -6.88
CA PHE A 633 15.20 -12.64 -7.47
C PHE A 633 14.80 -13.51 -8.67
N PHE A 634 15.35 -13.21 -9.84
CA PHE A 634 15.28 -14.08 -11.02
C PHE A 634 16.71 -14.54 -11.33
N ALA A 635 17.30 -15.25 -10.38
CA ALA A 635 18.75 -15.43 -10.27
C ALA A 635 19.19 -16.90 -10.24
N ALA A 636 18.31 -17.78 -9.74
CA ALA A 636 18.62 -19.19 -9.71
C ALA A 636 18.72 -19.73 -11.13
N LYS A 637 19.50 -20.79 -11.31
CA LYS A 637 19.83 -21.39 -12.62
C LYS A 637 18.59 -21.70 -13.50
N GLU A 638 17.42 -21.87 -12.88
CA GLU A 638 16.18 -22.22 -13.54
C GLU A 638 15.08 -21.14 -13.40
N GLU A 639 15.33 -20.01 -12.71
CA GLU A 639 14.33 -18.94 -12.53
C GLU A 639 14.34 -17.94 -13.68
N TYR A 640 13.18 -17.61 -14.21
CA TYR A 640 13.06 -16.63 -15.28
C TYR A 640 11.64 -16.09 -15.46
N PHE A 641 11.54 -14.95 -16.11
CA PHE A 641 10.34 -14.47 -16.77
C PHE A 641 10.72 -14.02 -18.18
N LYS A 642 10.14 -14.64 -19.22
CA LYS A 642 10.47 -14.38 -20.63
C LYS A 642 9.33 -13.65 -21.33
N LEU A 643 9.65 -12.53 -21.95
CA LEU A 643 8.75 -11.76 -22.82
C LEU A 643 9.12 -12.01 -24.28
N ASP A 644 8.17 -12.54 -25.06
CA ASP A 644 8.32 -12.63 -26.51
C ASP A 644 8.08 -11.27 -27.15
N ARG A 645 7.04 -10.55 -26.71
CA ARG A 645 6.68 -9.27 -27.28
C ARG A 645 5.92 -8.41 -26.30
N LEU A 646 6.16 -7.11 -26.35
CA LEU A 646 5.38 -6.11 -25.63
C LEU A 646 5.05 -4.96 -26.57
N TYR A 647 3.76 -4.73 -26.82
CA TYR A 647 3.33 -3.68 -27.73
C TYR A 647 2.07 -2.97 -27.24
N TYR A 648 1.97 -1.69 -27.59
CA TYR A 648 0.79 -0.88 -27.37
C TYR A 648 0.13 -0.52 -28.69
N THR A 649 -1.20 -0.66 -28.72
CA THR A 649 -2.02 -0.40 -29.91
C THR A 649 -3.31 0.32 -29.55
N THR A 650 -3.84 1.06 -30.52
CA THR A 650 -5.17 1.67 -30.50
C THR A 650 -6.19 0.90 -31.33
N ILE A 651 -5.78 -0.25 -31.90
CA ILE A 651 -6.67 -1.22 -32.54
C ILE A 651 -6.94 -2.33 -31.54
N ASN A 652 -8.19 -2.75 -31.44
CA ASN A 652 -8.58 -3.83 -30.55
C ASN A 652 -7.91 -5.16 -30.96
N PRO A 653 -6.97 -5.72 -30.17
CA PRO A 653 -6.24 -6.94 -30.52
C PRO A 653 -7.03 -8.21 -30.19
N LEU A 654 -8.26 -8.08 -29.67
CA LEU A 654 -9.12 -9.20 -29.28
C LEU A 654 -10.00 -9.71 -30.43
N GLN A 655 -9.99 -9.03 -31.59
CA GLN A 655 -10.81 -9.35 -32.75
C GLN A 655 -10.21 -10.42 -33.66
#